data_AF-A0A9Q9DXR3-F1
#
_entry.id   AF-A0A9Q9DXR3-F1
#
_cell.length_a   1.000
_cell.length_b   1.000
_cell.length_c   1.000
_cell.angle_alpha   90.00
_cell.angle_beta   90.00
_cell.angle_gamma   90.00
#
_symmetry.space_group_name_H-M   'P 1'
#
loop_
_entity.id
_entity.type
_entity.pdbx_description
1 polymer ?
#
loop_
_entity_poly.entity_id
_entity_poly.type
_entity_poly.pdbx_seq_one_letter_code
_entity_poly.pdbx_strand_id
1 'polypeptide(L)'
;MASTQPSDETNGVANRTGEFDTSVIAPAEAPKRSPWKAWMYLWEWYPKHYPPEERKLLRKMDACLLTFCSFMFFLKWLDSSNVKNAYVSGMKEELHLYGNEYSLFDTFYNVGYLVFQVPSLLLLSRPKVAKYYLPTMEVLWSIVTFCQSQMRNRNDIYGTRFLLGLLETPVASGTTYVLGSWYRPEEVFKRTGVWYVSNNIAVMFGGYLQAAAYKNLNGVHGMAGWRWLFIIDGVISLPIALAGYLIFPGLPSSKKPWWLTAKEHELARSRMINAGVQPSKELSWTVAKRTFMRWEFYMGVLCYTFFLSSSYPHGQMAIWLKDLAAKHPGAYSVPQINTIPTGAQGVSVFAALLATSLCMVYPLWSIFSIVQTIYIVANISLLIWNIPKGYHFACYYLLGVSAAVTPILMPFINMALRDDAEARAVTVGAMLTAGWAVFSFYPITVFPIVEGPRWTKGYSVNICFIVGCWTTFLVMQYLYRKSESRKQALMCREVAKDQEDMAAPAQRRSFASTLSQFQQNNEGAEAKNSSPFDLTGKVFVVTGGGNGLALCMAEGLAEAGGKVHCLDRIKDASKAFQEAQARVSNLHDAGLEYHSVDVTHDEAIRKCIADIAAKNQRLDGLIAAAAIQQVTPALDFQKEDIAKMMDVNFTGVFLTARECARQMMNYKIQGSICLVASMSGSIANRGFLAPVYNSSKAAVVQLARNLAMEWGRKNPDGSGGIRVNSLSPGHIVTPMVQANFDAGEANREEWENNSMLGRLSRPEEYKGVGVFMLSNASSYMTGHDLKIDGGTTAW
;
A
#
# COMPACT_ATOMS: atom_id res chain seq x y z
N MET A 1 13.49 -55.02 8.99
CA MET A 1 13.10 -54.62 10.36
C MET A 1 14.06 -53.55 10.83
N ALA A 2 13.64 -52.29 10.81
CA ALA A 2 14.27 -51.20 11.55
C ALA A 2 13.17 -50.15 11.76
N SER A 3 12.99 -49.76 13.01
CA SER A 3 11.81 -49.14 13.59
C SER A 3 11.71 -47.64 13.32
N THR A 4 10.46 -47.24 13.10
CA THR A 4 9.93 -45.88 12.94
C THR A 4 10.16 -45.00 14.17
N GLN A 5 10.75 -43.82 13.97
CA GLN A 5 10.63 -42.67 14.88
C GLN A 5 9.51 -41.74 14.39
N PRO A 6 8.76 -41.06 15.30
CA PRO A 6 7.69 -40.15 14.91
C PRO A 6 8.26 -38.80 14.46
N SER A 7 7.71 -38.26 13.37
CA SER A 7 7.98 -36.91 12.87
C SER A 7 7.32 -35.85 13.74
N ASP A 8 8.12 -34.94 14.29
CA ASP A 8 7.69 -33.72 14.99
C ASP A 8 6.85 -32.80 14.08
N GLU A 9 5.54 -32.76 14.32
CA GLU A 9 4.62 -31.72 13.86
C GLU A 9 4.68 -30.50 14.81
N THR A 10 5.75 -29.71 14.80
CA THR A 10 5.78 -28.42 15.55
C THR A 10 6.51 -27.25 14.88
N ASN A 11 6.83 -27.34 13.57
CA ASN A 11 7.46 -26.24 12.83
C ASN A 11 6.49 -25.33 12.05
N GLY A 12 5.22 -25.24 12.47
CA GLY A 12 4.15 -24.55 11.72
C GLY A 12 3.77 -23.13 12.14
N VAL A 13 4.31 -22.57 13.24
CA VAL A 13 3.70 -21.35 13.86
C VAL A 13 4.64 -20.14 13.97
N ALA A 14 5.94 -20.28 13.76
CA ALA A 14 6.88 -19.16 13.84
C ALA A 14 7.13 -18.50 12.47
N ASN A 15 6.15 -17.73 11.95
CA ASN A 15 6.41 -16.72 10.89
C ASN A 15 5.23 -15.75 10.61
N ARG A 16 4.39 -15.46 11.62
CA ARG A 16 3.25 -14.54 11.46
C ARG A 16 3.39 -13.25 12.26
N THR A 17 4.51 -12.53 12.13
CA THR A 17 4.63 -11.13 12.60
C THR A 17 5.69 -10.38 11.78
N GLY A 18 5.48 -10.31 10.46
CA GLY A 18 6.07 -9.25 9.63
C GLY A 18 4.96 -8.27 9.30
N GLU A 19 5.04 -7.03 9.78
CA GLU A 19 4.16 -5.95 9.36
C GLU A 19 4.28 -5.76 7.83
N PHE A 20 3.34 -6.32 7.08
CA PHE A 20 3.17 -5.98 5.66
C PHE A 20 2.40 -4.66 5.60
N ASP A 21 3.14 -3.56 5.55
CA ASP A 21 2.61 -2.26 5.14
C ASP A 21 2.25 -2.35 3.64
N THR A 22 0.96 -2.51 3.33
CA THR A 22 0.44 -2.64 1.95
C THR A 22 0.43 -1.32 1.20
N SER A 23 0.93 -0.23 1.80
CA SER A 23 0.83 1.14 1.27
C SER A 23 2.07 1.63 0.50
N VAL A 24 3.16 0.86 0.45
CA VAL A 24 4.41 1.24 -0.22
C VAL A 24 4.80 0.18 -1.26
N ILE A 25 4.93 0.60 -2.53
CA ILE A 25 5.30 -0.26 -3.68
C ILE A 25 6.80 -0.63 -3.68
N ALA A 26 7.54 -0.15 -2.68
CA ALA A 26 8.89 -0.57 -2.39
C ALA A 26 8.87 -1.58 -1.23
N PRO A 27 9.64 -2.69 -1.29
CA PRO A 27 9.77 -3.60 -0.17
C PRO A 27 10.18 -2.83 1.09
N ALA A 28 9.59 -3.17 2.24
CA ALA A 28 9.81 -2.52 3.54
C ALA A 28 11.30 -2.44 3.95
N GLU A 29 12.15 -3.25 3.31
CA GLU A 29 13.61 -3.26 3.46
C GLU A 29 14.36 -2.68 2.25
N ALA A 30 13.82 -1.69 1.53
CA ALA A 30 14.61 -0.92 0.60
C ALA A 30 15.46 0.09 1.40
N PRO A 31 16.79 -0.15 1.61
CA PRO A 31 17.64 0.82 2.31
C PRO A 31 17.51 2.16 1.60
N LYS A 32 17.46 3.31 2.30
CA LYS A 32 17.40 4.65 1.68
C LYS A 32 18.42 4.73 0.53
N ARG A 33 17.98 4.48 -0.71
CA ARG A 33 18.88 4.26 -1.84
C ARG A 33 19.25 5.64 -2.37
N SER A 34 20.53 5.85 -2.66
CA SER A 34 20.92 7.01 -3.46
C SER A 34 20.12 7.01 -4.78
N PRO A 35 19.79 8.18 -5.36
CA PRO A 35 19.04 8.26 -6.62
C PRO A 35 19.62 7.36 -7.72
N TRP A 36 20.94 7.16 -7.71
CA TRP A 36 21.66 6.26 -8.62
C TRP A 36 21.35 4.77 -8.37
N LYS A 37 21.32 4.30 -7.12
CA LYS A 37 20.93 2.90 -6.80
C LYS A 37 19.45 2.64 -7.08
N ALA A 38 18.60 3.65 -6.90
CA ALA A 38 17.20 3.59 -7.30
C ALA A 38 17.05 3.48 -8.83
N TRP A 39 17.86 4.24 -9.58
CA TRP A 39 17.94 4.15 -11.03
C TRP A 39 18.39 2.76 -11.51
N MET A 40 19.43 2.17 -10.89
CA MET A 40 19.87 0.81 -11.24
C MET A 40 18.77 -0.25 -10.97
N TYR A 41 17.95 -0.06 -9.94
CA TYR A 41 16.83 -0.97 -9.62
C TYR A 41 15.69 -0.92 -10.64
N LEU A 42 15.53 0.19 -11.38
CA LEU A 42 14.58 0.26 -12.50
C LEU A 42 14.90 -0.82 -13.54
N TRP A 43 16.18 -1.09 -13.79
CA TRP A 43 16.68 -2.06 -14.75
C TRP A 43 16.78 -3.49 -14.20
N GLU A 44 16.60 -3.69 -12.90
CA GLU A 44 16.50 -5.05 -12.32
C GLU A 44 15.11 -5.64 -12.63
N TRP A 45 15.07 -6.55 -13.62
CA TRP A 45 13.85 -7.27 -14.04
C TRP A 45 13.48 -8.41 -13.08
N TYR A 46 14.50 -9.08 -12.51
CA TYR A 46 14.35 -10.12 -11.48
C TYR A 46 15.06 -9.65 -10.20
N PRO A 47 14.32 -9.20 -9.17
CA PRO A 47 14.93 -8.61 -7.98
C PRO A 47 15.88 -9.58 -7.27
N LYS A 48 17.09 -9.13 -6.93
CA LYS A 48 18.13 -9.99 -6.31
C LYS A 48 17.78 -10.49 -4.91
N HIS A 49 16.90 -9.78 -4.20
CA HIS A 49 16.46 -10.15 -2.85
C HIS A 49 15.50 -11.35 -2.85
N TYR A 50 14.95 -11.75 -4.00
CA TYR A 50 14.15 -12.97 -4.09
C TYR A 50 15.01 -14.24 -4.07
N PRO A 51 14.58 -15.28 -3.34
CA PRO A 51 15.19 -16.60 -3.38
C PRO A 51 15.44 -17.09 -4.81
N PRO A 52 16.50 -17.87 -5.06
CA PRO A 52 16.84 -18.35 -6.39
C PRO A 52 15.72 -19.18 -7.05
N GLU A 53 14.94 -19.92 -6.24
CA GLU A 53 13.78 -20.68 -6.71
C GLU A 53 12.66 -19.77 -7.23
N GLU A 54 12.38 -18.67 -6.54
CA GLU A 54 11.36 -17.69 -6.92
C GLU A 54 11.76 -16.93 -8.20
N ARG A 55 13.05 -16.57 -8.33
CA ARG A 55 13.58 -15.98 -9.57
C ARG A 55 13.53 -16.94 -10.76
N LYS A 56 13.70 -18.24 -10.53
CA LYS A 56 13.56 -19.28 -11.58
C LYS A 56 12.10 -19.42 -12.01
N LEU A 57 11.17 -19.42 -11.06
CA LEU A 57 9.73 -19.41 -11.33
C LEU A 57 9.33 -18.18 -12.16
N LEU A 58 9.73 -16.98 -11.75
CA LEU A 58 9.44 -15.73 -12.48
C LEU A 58 9.98 -15.75 -13.91
N ARG A 59 11.21 -16.24 -14.14
CA ARG A 59 11.77 -16.40 -15.49
C ARG A 59 10.92 -17.30 -16.38
N LYS A 60 10.43 -18.43 -15.85
CA LYS A 60 9.55 -19.34 -16.60
C LYS A 60 8.21 -18.70 -16.91
N MET A 61 7.63 -17.99 -15.93
CA MET A 61 6.36 -17.29 -16.11
C MET A 61 6.48 -16.16 -17.14
N ASP A 62 7.56 -15.38 -17.11
CA ASP A 62 7.80 -14.32 -18.09
C ASP A 62 8.02 -14.92 -19.48
N ALA A 63 8.81 -15.99 -19.61
CA ALA A 63 9.07 -16.66 -20.87
C ALA A 63 7.80 -17.25 -21.51
N CYS A 64 6.89 -17.82 -20.72
CA CYS A 64 5.68 -18.48 -21.22
C CYS A 64 4.47 -17.54 -21.23
N LEU A 65 4.03 -17.06 -20.06
CA LEU A 65 2.78 -16.31 -19.91
C LEU A 65 2.89 -14.89 -20.48
N LEU A 66 3.91 -14.11 -20.09
CA LEU A 66 4.04 -12.72 -20.54
C LEU A 66 4.28 -12.65 -22.05
N THR A 67 5.23 -13.44 -22.56
CA THR A 67 5.52 -13.54 -24.00
C THR A 67 4.28 -13.91 -24.80
N PHE A 68 3.53 -14.94 -24.38
CA PHE A 68 2.32 -15.38 -25.08
C PHE A 68 1.24 -14.29 -25.09
N CYS A 69 0.93 -13.69 -23.94
CA CYS A 69 -0.05 -12.61 -23.85
C CYS A 69 0.36 -11.38 -24.69
N SER A 70 1.66 -11.09 -24.77
CA SER A 70 2.21 -9.98 -25.57
C SER A 70 2.08 -10.25 -27.07
N PHE A 71 2.39 -11.47 -27.53
CA PHE A 71 2.18 -11.86 -28.93
C PHE A 71 0.72 -11.87 -29.34
N MET A 72 -0.19 -12.35 -28.48
CA MET A 72 -1.63 -12.26 -28.76
C MET A 72 -2.08 -10.81 -28.93
N PHE A 73 -1.68 -9.94 -28.00
CA PHE A 73 -2.04 -8.53 -28.08
C PHE A 73 -1.42 -7.84 -29.29
N PHE A 74 -0.19 -8.20 -29.66
CA PHE A 74 0.46 -7.76 -30.90
C PHE A 74 -0.37 -8.12 -32.13
N LEU A 75 -0.82 -9.37 -32.27
CA LEU A 75 -1.59 -9.83 -33.44
C LEU A 75 -2.91 -9.06 -33.62
N LYS A 76 -3.59 -8.74 -32.52
CA LYS A 76 -4.84 -7.97 -32.57
C LYS A 76 -4.65 -6.56 -33.12
N TRP A 77 -3.62 -5.89 -32.63
CA TRP A 77 -3.30 -4.54 -33.11
C TRP A 77 -2.71 -4.56 -34.52
N LEU A 78 -2.05 -5.65 -34.91
CA LEU A 78 -1.61 -5.88 -36.28
C LEU A 78 -2.81 -6.00 -37.23
N ASP A 79 -3.83 -6.81 -36.91
CA ASP A 79 -5.07 -6.88 -37.70
C ASP A 79 -5.78 -5.53 -37.79
N SER A 80 -5.97 -4.85 -36.66
CA SER A 80 -6.59 -3.52 -36.62
C SER A 80 -5.83 -2.53 -37.51
N SER A 81 -4.50 -2.58 -37.53
CA SER A 81 -3.67 -1.79 -38.43
C SER A 81 -3.79 -2.23 -39.89
N ASN A 82 -3.80 -3.53 -40.16
CA ASN A 82 -3.88 -4.09 -41.51
C ASN A 82 -5.16 -3.65 -42.24
N VAL A 83 -6.25 -3.43 -41.52
CA VAL A 83 -7.54 -3.04 -42.10
C VAL A 83 -7.54 -1.59 -42.55
N LYS A 84 -6.94 -0.71 -41.74
CA LYS A 84 -6.71 0.70 -42.10
C LYS A 84 -5.81 0.80 -43.33
N ASN A 85 -4.75 -0.01 -43.33
CA ASN A 85 -3.79 -0.09 -44.43
C ASN A 85 -4.39 -0.70 -45.71
N ALA A 86 -5.22 -1.74 -45.59
CA ALA A 86 -5.92 -2.38 -46.70
C ALA A 86 -6.91 -1.42 -47.37
N TYR A 87 -7.65 -0.64 -46.57
CA TYR A 87 -8.60 0.37 -47.07
C TYR A 87 -7.96 1.35 -48.05
N VAL A 88 -6.76 1.84 -47.74
CA VAL A 88 -6.02 2.81 -48.57
C VAL A 88 -5.18 2.17 -49.68
N SER A 89 -5.12 0.84 -49.77
CA SER A 89 -4.27 0.11 -50.73
C SER A 89 -5.05 -0.77 -51.70
N GLY A 90 -6.31 -0.42 -51.99
CA GLY A 90 -7.12 -1.06 -53.02
C GLY A 90 -8.41 -1.73 -52.53
N MET A 91 -8.59 -1.92 -51.23
CA MET A 91 -9.82 -2.55 -50.69
C MET A 91 -11.06 -1.67 -50.94
N LYS A 92 -10.91 -0.34 -50.91
CA LYS A 92 -12.00 0.60 -51.18
C LYS A 92 -12.50 0.49 -52.62
N GLU A 93 -11.59 0.46 -53.57
CA GLU A 93 -11.86 0.42 -55.01
C GLU A 93 -12.42 -0.95 -55.43
N GLU A 94 -11.85 -2.04 -54.91
CA GLU A 94 -12.24 -3.43 -55.27
C GLU A 94 -13.60 -3.83 -54.68
N LEU A 95 -13.94 -3.36 -53.47
CA LEU A 95 -15.20 -3.70 -52.79
C LEU A 95 -16.28 -2.61 -52.91
N HIS A 96 -16.02 -1.57 -53.70
CA HIS A 96 -16.93 -0.44 -53.94
C HIS A 96 -17.45 0.22 -52.66
N LEU A 97 -16.54 0.53 -51.73
CA LEU A 97 -16.87 1.10 -50.42
C LEU A 97 -16.99 2.63 -50.51
N TYR A 98 -18.20 3.17 -50.26
CA TYR A 98 -18.50 4.60 -50.37
C TYR A 98 -19.11 5.18 -49.08
N GLY A 99 -18.90 6.48 -48.84
CA GLY A 99 -19.47 7.18 -47.70
C GLY A 99 -18.99 6.67 -46.34
N ASN A 100 -19.92 6.44 -45.40
CA ASN A 100 -19.63 6.07 -44.01
C ASN A 100 -19.43 4.56 -43.78
N GLU A 101 -19.38 3.74 -44.83
CA GLU A 101 -19.26 2.27 -44.73
C GLU A 101 -17.97 1.85 -44.01
N TYR A 102 -16.87 2.57 -44.20
CA TYR A 102 -15.62 2.33 -43.48
C TYR A 102 -15.77 2.53 -41.96
N SER A 103 -16.46 3.60 -41.54
CA SER A 103 -16.71 3.87 -40.12
C SER A 103 -17.63 2.82 -39.48
N LEU A 104 -18.49 2.18 -40.27
CA LEU A 104 -19.33 1.07 -39.81
C LEU A 104 -18.51 -0.20 -39.51
N PHE A 105 -17.32 -0.40 -40.12
CA PHE A 105 -16.47 -1.56 -39.82
C PHE A 105 -16.05 -1.61 -38.34
N ASP A 106 -15.52 -0.49 -37.84
CA ASP A 106 -15.13 -0.37 -36.43
C ASP A 106 -16.37 -0.42 -35.52
N THR A 107 -17.51 0.10 -35.99
CA THR A 107 -18.77 0.06 -35.22
C THR A 107 -19.25 -1.37 -34.98
N PHE A 108 -19.35 -2.21 -36.01
CA PHE A 108 -19.77 -3.62 -35.86
C PHE A 108 -18.79 -4.44 -35.03
N TYR A 109 -17.49 -4.17 -35.19
CA TYR A 109 -16.46 -4.75 -34.35
C TYR A 109 -16.65 -4.37 -32.87
N ASN A 110 -16.86 -3.09 -32.58
CA ASN A 110 -17.10 -2.60 -31.22
C ASN A 110 -18.38 -3.20 -30.63
N VAL A 111 -19.45 -3.36 -31.40
CA VAL A 111 -20.70 -4.00 -30.91
C VAL A 111 -20.43 -5.44 -30.47
N GLY A 112 -19.69 -6.23 -31.27
CA GLY A 112 -19.31 -7.59 -30.90
C GLY A 112 -18.47 -7.63 -29.62
N TYR A 113 -17.48 -6.73 -29.53
CA TYR A 113 -16.61 -6.60 -28.36
C TYR A 113 -17.40 -6.21 -27.09
N LEU A 114 -18.25 -5.18 -27.17
CA LEU A 114 -18.99 -4.62 -26.04
C LEU A 114 -19.98 -5.62 -25.43
N VAL A 115 -20.72 -6.34 -26.27
CA VAL A 115 -21.75 -7.32 -25.82
C VAL A 115 -21.11 -8.51 -25.11
N PHE A 116 -19.96 -8.98 -25.61
CA PHE A 116 -19.33 -10.20 -25.10
C PHE A 116 -18.30 -9.96 -23.99
N GLN A 117 -17.88 -8.72 -23.73
CA GLN A 117 -16.85 -8.36 -22.74
C GLN A 117 -17.09 -8.95 -21.35
N VAL A 118 -18.25 -8.66 -20.75
CA VAL A 118 -18.55 -9.11 -19.39
C VAL A 118 -18.75 -10.64 -19.35
N PRO A 119 -19.56 -11.26 -20.23
CA PRO A 119 -19.68 -12.72 -20.28
C PRO A 119 -18.33 -13.45 -20.45
N SER A 120 -17.48 -12.94 -21.35
CA SER A 120 -16.18 -13.52 -21.65
C SER A 120 -15.26 -13.52 -20.43
N LEU A 121 -15.24 -12.43 -19.66
CA LEU A 121 -14.42 -12.34 -18.44
C LEU A 121 -14.94 -13.24 -17.32
N LEU A 122 -16.27 -13.38 -17.21
CA LEU A 122 -16.88 -14.30 -16.25
C LEU A 122 -16.63 -15.78 -16.59
N LEU A 123 -16.44 -16.11 -17.86
CA LEU A 123 -15.99 -17.44 -18.27
C LEU A 123 -14.51 -17.66 -17.95
N LEU A 124 -13.68 -16.64 -18.16
CA LEU A 124 -12.24 -16.72 -17.87
C LEU A 124 -11.93 -16.75 -16.37
N SER A 125 -12.81 -16.20 -15.51
CA SER A 125 -12.66 -16.34 -14.06
C SER A 125 -12.81 -17.79 -13.57
N ARG A 126 -13.35 -18.71 -14.40
CA ARG A 126 -13.55 -20.12 -14.04
C ARG A 126 -12.28 -20.95 -14.22
N PRO A 127 -11.72 -21.58 -13.17
CA PRO A 127 -10.46 -22.32 -13.27
C PRO A 127 -10.47 -23.51 -14.23
N LYS A 128 -11.62 -24.17 -14.40
CA LYS A 128 -11.77 -25.33 -15.30
C LYS A 128 -11.72 -24.93 -16.78
N VAL A 129 -12.23 -23.74 -17.10
CA VAL A 129 -12.44 -23.26 -18.47
C VAL A 129 -11.31 -22.32 -18.91
N ALA A 130 -10.74 -21.56 -17.97
CA ALA A 130 -9.73 -20.53 -18.22
C ALA A 130 -8.57 -21.00 -19.12
N LYS A 131 -8.06 -22.21 -18.88
CA LYS A 131 -6.94 -22.77 -19.66
C LYS A 131 -7.23 -22.91 -21.15
N TYR A 132 -8.47 -23.28 -21.51
CA TYR A 132 -8.85 -23.59 -22.88
C TYR A 132 -9.55 -22.43 -23.58
N TYR A 133 -10.18 -21.54 -22.82
CA TYR A 133 -11.01 -20.49 -23.36
C TYR A 133 -10.23 -19.49 -24.23
N LEU A 134 -9.15 -18.90 -23.69
CA LEU A 134 -8.36 -17.91 -24.41
C LEU A 134 -7.72 -18.50 -25.70
N PRO A 135 -7.05 -19.68 -25.68
CA PRO A 135 -6.54 -20.28 -26.91
C PRO A 135 -7.63 -20.65 -27.93
N THR A 136 -8.81 -21.11 -27.49
CA THR A 136 -9.91 -21.46 -28.41
C THR A 136 -10.46 -20.23 -29.11
N MET A 137 -10.65 -19.15 -28.38
CA MET A 137 -11.08 -17.87 -28.95
C MET A 137 -10.06 -17.35 -29.96
N GLU A 138 -8.76 -17.55 -29.69
CA GLU A 138 -7.68 -17.16 -30.60
C GLU A 138 -7.64 -17.98 -31.88
N VAL A 139 -7.86 -19.30 -31.80
CA VAL A 139 -7.91 -20.17 -32.98
C VAL A 139 -9.11 -19.79 -33.85
N LEU A 140 -10.28 -19.61 -33.24
CA LEU A 140 -11.47 -19.16 -33.95
C LEU A 140 -11.26 -17.78 -34.58
N TRP A 141 -10.63 -16.85 -33.85
CA TRP A 141 -10.30 -15.52 -34.37
C TRP A 141 -9.37 -15.63 -35.58
N SER A 142 -8.32 -16.44 -35.49
CA SER A 142 -7.36 -16.65 -36.58
C SER A 142 -8.01 -17.22 -37.84
N ILE A 143 -8.96 -18.16 -37.68
CA ILE A 143 -9.74 -18.71 -38.79
C ILE A 143 -10.59 -17.62 -39.45
N VAL A 144 -11.25 -16.77 -38.65
CA VAL A 144 -12.05 -15.66 -39.18
C VAL A 144 -11.15 -14.63 -39.90
N THR A 145 -9.97 -14.33 -39.38
CA THR A 145 -8.97 -13.47 -40.04
C THR A 145 -8.54 -14.05 -41.40
N PHE A 146 -8.32 -15.36 -41.51
CA PHE A 146 -8.08 -16.00 -42.80
C PHE A 146 -9.25 -15.83 -43.77
N CYS A 147 -10.49 -15.98 -43.29
CA CYS A 147 -11.68 -15.77 -44.09
C CYS A 147 -11.79 -14.32 -44.61
N GLN A 148 -11.19 -13.33 -43.94
CA GLN A 148 -11.19 -11.94 -44.41
C GLN A 148 -10.46 -11.74 -45.74
N SER A 149 -9.46 -12.58 -46.05
CA SER A 149 -8.79 -12.54 -47.35
C SER A 149 -9.72 -12.81 -48.54
N GLN A 150 -10.90 -13.40 -48.30
CA GLN A 150 -11.88 -13.81 -49.32
C GLN A 150 -13.16 -12.97 -49.32
N MET A 151 -13.21 -11.83 -48.61
CA MET A 151 -14.39 -10.97 -48.58
C MET A 151 -14.69 -10.40 -49.97
N ARG A 152 -16.00 -10.35 -50.32
CA ARG A 152 -16.48 -9.90 -51.64
C ARG A 152 -17.40 -8.69 -51.54
N ASN A 153 -18.11 -8.55 -50.43
CA ASN A 153 -19.11 -7.49 -50.25
C ASN A 153 -18.97 -6.79 -48.89
N ARG A 154 -19.53 -5.59 -48.79
CA ARG A 154 -19.63 -4.82 -47.53
C ARG A 154 -20.27 -5.61 -46.37
N ASN A 155 -21.27 -6.44 -46.65
CA ASN A 155 -21.97 -7.23 -45.63
C ASN A 155 -21.09 -8.34 -45.04
N ASP A 156 -20.20 -8.94 -45.85
CA ASP A 156 -19.24 -9.95 -45.40
C ASP A 156 -18.25 -9.32 -44.41
N ILE A 157 -17.88 -8.06 -44.65
CA ILE A 157 -17.01 -7.29 -43.75
C ILE A 157 -17.74 -7.04 -42.44
N TYR A 158 -18.98 -6.55 -42.44
CA TYR A 158 -19.73 -6.32 -41.20
C TYR A 158 -19.89 -7.60 -40.36
N GLY A 159 -20.21 -8.72 -41.00
CA GLY A 159 -20.33 -10.02 -40.33
C GLY A 159 -19.01 -10.50 -39.73
N THR A 160 -17.92 -10.46 -40.50
CA THR A 160 -16.59 -10.87 -39.99
C THR A 160 -16.08 -9.93 -38.91
N ARG A 161 -16.32 -8.61 -39.02
CA ARG A 161 -15.96 -7.61 -37.98
C ARG A 161 -16.67 -7.89 -36.66
N PHE A 162 -17.97 -8.17 -36.70
CA PHE A 162 -18.73 -8.53 -35.50
C PHE A 162 -18.18 -9.81 -34.85
N LEU A 163 -17.91 -10.85 -35.63
CA LEU A 163 -17.32 -12.11 -35.14
C LEU A 163 -15.92 -11.91 -34.55
N LEU A 164 -15.06 -11.12 -35.20
CA LEU A 164 -13.74 -10.80 -34.68
C LEU A 164 -13.82 -10.03 -33.36
N GLY A 165 -14.71 -9.04 -33.25
CA GLY A 165 -14.94 -8.32 -32.00
C GLY A 165 -15.34 -9.26 -30.86
N LEU A 166 -16.27 -10.20 -31.12
CA LEU A 166 -16.69 -11.22 -30.16
C LEU A 166 -15.54 -12.14 -29.73
N LEU A 167 -14.72 -12.60 -30.67
CA LEU A 167 -13.64 -13.56 -30.41
C LEU A 167 -12.40 -12.90 -29.81
N GLU A 168 -12.18 -11.61 -30.06
CA GLU A 168 -11.04 -10.86 -29.53
C GLU A 168 -11.25 -10.37 -28.11
N THR A 169 -12.51 -10.18 -27.72
CA THR A 169 -12.96 -9.78 -26.39
C THR A 169 -12.06 -10.26 -25.22
N PRO A 170 -11.78 -11.57 -25.03
CA PRO A 170 -10.99 -12.07 -23.89
C PRO A 170 -9.50 -11.72 -23.94
N VAL A 171 -8.96 -11.23 -25.06
CA VAL A 171 -7.52 -11.03 -25.20
C VAL A 171 -7.05 -9.86 -24.37
N ALA A 172 -7.60 -8.65 -24.55
CA ALA A 172 -7.10 -7.49 -23.81
C ALA A 172 -7.43 -7.54 -22.30
N SER A 173 -8.68 -7.84 -21.99
CA SER A 173 -9.24 -7.88 -20.64
C SER A 173 -8.93 -9.16 -19.89
N GLY A 174 -8.85 -10.28 -20.60
CA GLY A 174 -8.50 -11.56 -20.01
C GLY A 174 -7.01 -11.73 -19.74
N THR A 175 -6.14 -11.24 -20.63
CA THR A 175 -4.69 -11.27 -20.36
C THR A 175 -4.33 -10.40 -19.18
N THR A 176 -4.88 -9.18 -19.07
CA THR A 176 -4.67 -8.31 -17.90
C THR A 176 -5.20 -8.93 -16.61
N TYR A 177 -6.36 -9.60 -16.64
CA TYR A 177 -6.89 -10.36 -15.51
C TYR A 177 -5.99 -11.53 -15.09
N VAL A 178 -5.46 -12.28 -16.06
CA VAL A 178 -4.56 -13.41 -15.80
C VAL A 178 -3.19 -12.94 -15.30
N LEU A 179 -2.62 -11.87 -15.85
CA LEU A 179 -1.40 -11.25 -15.34
C LEU A 179 -1.58 -10.82 -13.88
N GLY A 180 -2.69 -10.15 -13.54
CA GLY A 180 -3.04 -9.79 -12.16
C GLY A 180 -3.40 -10.97 -11.24
N SER A 181 -3.49 -12.18 -11.77
CA SER A 181 -3.73 -13.41 -10.99
C SER A 181 -2.46 -14.21 -10.74
N TRP A 182 -1.42 -14.06 -11.58
CA TRP A 182 -0.17 -14.80 -11.47
C TRP A 182 1.00 -13.98 -10.92
N TYR A 183 0.99 -12.66 -11.09
CA TYR A 183 2.05 -11.77 -10.62
C TYR A 183 1.62 -11.00 -9.38
N ARG A 184 2.58 -10.77 -8.46
CA ARG A 184 2.36 -9.89 -7.30
C ARG A 184 2.07 -8.44 -7.75
N PRO A 185 1.40 -7.63 -6.91
CA PRO A 185 1.16 -6.21 -7.19
C PRO A 185 2.43 -5.44 -7.57
N GLU A 186 3.56 -5.76 -6.94
CA GLU A 186 4.88 -5.20 -7.25
C GLU A 186 5.47 -5.71 -8.58
N GLU A 187 5.04 -6.86 -9.05
CA GLU A 187 5.61 -7.48 -10.26
C GLU A 187 4.83 -7.13 -11.52
N VAL A 188 3.53 -6.85 -11.36
CA VAL A 188 2.60 -6.71 -12.48
C VAL A 188 2.80 -5.40 -13.26
N PHE A 189 3.22 -4.29 -12.63
CA PHE A 189 3.37 -3.00 -13.32
C PHE A 189 4.37 -3.05 -14.49
N LYS A 190 5.62 -3.50 -14.25
CA LYS A 190 6.64 -3.64 -15.32
C LYS A 190 6.19 -4.58 -16.44
N ARG A 191 5.48 -5.65 -16.08
CA ARG A 191 5.02 -6.70 -17.00
C ARG A 191 3.84 -6.24 -17.84
N THR A 192 2.89 -5.52 -17.25
CA THR A 192 1.81 -4.87 -17.99
C THR A 192 2.36 -3.77 -18.90
N GLY A 193 3.44 -3.09 -18.51
CA GLY A 193 4.18 -2.18 -19.41
C GLY A 193 4.67 -2.89 -20.68
N VAL A 194 5.39 -4.01 -20.54
CA VAL A 194 5.87 -4.81 -21.68
C VAL A 194 4.73 -5.36 -22.53
N TRP A 195 3.69 -5.88 -21.89
CA TRP A 195 2.48 -6.35 -22.59
C TRP A 195 1.83 -5.24 -23.41
N TYR A 196 1.70 -4.03 -22.84
CA TYR A 196 1.05 -2.92 -23.52
C TYR A 196 1.89 -2.42 -24.70
N VAL A 197 3.21 -2.35 -24.55
CA VAL A 197 4.17 -1.97 -25.61
C VAL A 197 3.98 -2.77 -26.90
N SER A 198 3.52 -4.02 -26.81
CA SER A 198 3.24 -4.86 -27.98
C SER A 198 2.25 -4.23 -28.96
N ASN A 199 1.30 -3.39 -28.52
CA ASN A 199 0.37 -2.72 -29.43
C ASN A 199 1.05 -1.67 -30.32
N ASN A 200 1.92 -0.83 -29.75
CA ASN A 200 2.62 0.23 -30.46
C ASN A 200 3.57 -0.39 -31.49
N ILE A 201 4.25 -1.48 -31.10
CA ILE A 201 5.13 -2.24 -32.01
C ILE A 201 4.31 -2.87 -33.14
N ALA A 202 3.12 -3.42 -32.87
CA ALA A 202 2.25 -3.99 -33.89
C ALA A 202 1.79 -2.96 -34.93
N VAL A 203 1.38 -1.77 -34.49
CA VAL A 203 0.98 -0.68 -35.38
C VAL A 203 2.17 -0.21 -36.23
N MET A 204 3.38 -0.12 -35.67
CA MET A 204 4.58 0.17 -36.43
C MET A 204 4.87 -0.92 -37.48
N PHE A 205 4.78 -2.19 -37.09
CA PHE A 205 5.04 -3.33 -37.98
C PHE A 205 4.02 -3.42 -39.12
N GLY A 206 2.72 -3.21 -38.86
CA GLY A 206 1.65 -3.29 -39.85
C GLY A 206 1.81 -2.30 -41.01
N GLY A 207 2.33 -1.10 -40.75
CA GLY A 207 2.64 -0.11 -41.80
C GLY A 207 3.73 -0.60 -42.77
N TYR A 208 4.82 -1.14 -42.24
CA TYR A 208 5.91 -1.70 -43.05
C TYR A 208 5.51 -2.98 -43.77
N LEU A 209 4.75 -3.85 -43.09
CA LEU A 209 4.23 -5.09 -43.66
C LEU A 209 3.35 -4.79 -44.88
N GLN A 210 2.50 -3.75 -44.80
CA GLN A 210 1.71 -3.35 -45.96
C GLN A 210 2.54 -2.83 -47.11
N ALA A 211 3.51 -1.95 -46.85
CA ALA A 211 4.35 -1.44 -47.92
C ALA A 211 5.08 -2.59 -48.67
N ALA A 212 5.52 -3.62 -47.94
CA ALA A 212 6.14 -4.81 -48.52
C ALA A 212 5.14 -5.70 -49.28
N ALA A 213 3.95 -5.96 -48.73
CA ALA A 213 2.92 -6.76 -49.37
C ALA A 213 2.42 -6.11 -50.67
N TYR A 214 2.18 -4.80 -50.65
CA TYR A 214 1.78 -4.04 -51.84
C TYR A 214 2.86 -4.07 -52.93
N LYS A 215 4.14 -3.94 -52.57
CA LYS A 215 5.25 -3.93 -53.54
C LYS A 215 5.52 -5.30 -54.17
N ASN A 216 5.46 -6.37 -53.38
CA ASN A 216 5.99 -7.68 -53.79
C ASN A 216 4.91 -8.74 -54.05
N LEU A 217 3.69 -8.59 -53.50
CA LEU A 217 2.62 -9.61 -53.56
C LEU A 217 1.38 -9.15 -54.32
N ASN A 218 1.30 -7.88 -54.72
CA ASN A 218 0.17 -7.39 -55.48
C ASN A 218 0.11 -8.03 -56.87
N GLY A 219 -1.02 -8.67 -57.21
CA GLY A 219 -1.21 -9.40 -58.47
C GLY A 219 -0.70 -10.84 -58.45
N VAL A 220 -0.01 -11.27 -57.39
CA VAL A 220 0.43 -12.67 -57.23
C VAL A 220 -0.79 -13.56 -57.00
N HIS A 221 -0.91 -14.63 -57.79
CA HIS A 221 -2.09 -15.50 -57.86
C HIS A 221 -3.42 -14.78 -58.17
N GLY A 222 -3.37 -13.61 -58.84
CA GLY A 222 -4.56 -12.83 -59.18
C GLY A 222 -5.23 -12.16 -57.98
N MET A 223 -4.57 -12.14 -56.82
CA MET A 223 -5.07 -11.48 -55.60
C MET A 223 -4.42 -10.11 -55.42
N ALA A 224 -5.23 -9.14 -54.97
CA ALA A 224 -4.73 -7.83 -54.59
C ALA A 224 -3.82 -7.92 -53.35
N GLY A 225 -2.82 -7.04 -53.26
CA GLY A 225 -1.82 -7.05 -52.17
C GLY A 225 -2.44 -6.94 -50.77
N TRP A 226 -3.60 -6.28 -50.63
CA TRP A 226 -4.30 -6.19 -49.35
C TRP A 226 -4.90 -7.52 -48.88
N ARG A 227 -5.29 -8.43 -49.79
CA ARG A 227 -5.79 -9.76 -49.42
C ARG A 227 -4.69 -10.63 -48.82
N TRP A 228 -3.46 -10.48 -49.32
CA TRP A 228 -2.27 -11.15 -48.79
C TRP A 228 -1.94 -10.73 -47.36
N LEU A 229 -2.28 -9.51 -46.93
CA LEU A 229 -2.09 -9.08 -45.55
C LEU A 229 -2.85 -9.98 -44.57
N PHE A 230 -4.12 -10.24 -44.83
CA PHE A 230 -4.96 -11.09 -43.98
C PHE A 230 -4.49 -12.55 -43.98
N ILE A 231 -3.94 -13.03 -45.10
CA ILE A 231 -3.33 -14.37 -45.18
C ILE A 231 -2.06 -14.43 -44.32
N ILE A 232 -1.16 -13.45 -44.44
CA ILE A 232 0.07 -13.40 -43.66
C ILE A 232 -0.25 -13.30 -42.17
N ASP A 233 -1.20 -12.45 -41.80
CA ASP A 233 -1.64 -12.30 -40.40
C ASP A 233 -2.17 -13.62 -39.82
N GLY A 234 -3.06 -14.30 -40.57
CA GLY A 234 -3.55 -15.63 -40.19
C GLY A 234 -2.46 -16.69 -40.07
N VAL A 235 -1.48 -16.70 -41.00
CA VAL A 235 -0.36 -17.66 -40.99
C VAL A 235 0.54 -17.47 -39.77
N ILE A 236 0.73 -16.22 -39.33
CA ILE A 236 1.49 -15.93 -38.11
C ILE A 236 0.66 -16.24 -36.87
N SER A 237 -0.65 -15.94 -36.88
CA SER A 237 -1.51 -16.06 -35.70
C SER A 237 -1.87 -17.51 -35.36
N LEU A 238 -2.17 -18.36 -36.35
CA LEU A 238 -2.68 -19.71 -36.13
C LEU A 238 -1.69 -20.63 -35.37
N PRO A 239 -0.38 -20.68 -35.70
CA PRO A 239 0.59 -21.45 -34.91
C PRO A 239 0.71 -20.96 -33.47
N ILE A 240 0.65 -19.64 -33.27
CA ILE A 240 0.71 -19.03 -31.92
C ILE A 240 -0.55 -19.41 -31.14
N ALA A 241 -1.72 -19.35 -31.76
CA ALA A 241 -3.00 -19.76 -31.17
C ALA A 241 -2.98 -21.22 -30.71
N LEU A 242 -2.48 -22.12 -31.57
CA LEU A 242 -2.33 -23.55 -31.27
C LEU A 242 -1.30 -23.79 -30.16
N ALA A 243 -0.18 -23.09 -30.17
CA ALA A 243 0.81 -23.14 -29.09
C ALA A 243 0.21 -22.70 -27.73
N GLY A 244 -0.80 -21.85 -27.76
CA GLY A 244 -1.56 -21.41 -26.58
C GLY A 244 -2.13 -22.55 -25.75
N TYR A 245 -2.58 -23.66 -26.35
CA TYR A 245 -3.10 -24.81 -25.60
C TYR A 245 -2.04 -25.49 -24.71
N LEU A 246 -0.77 -25.39 -25.10
CA LEU A 246 0.36 -25.92 -24.37
C LEU A 246 0.95 -24.89 -23.40
N ILE A 247 1.09 -23.64 -23.84
CA ILE A 247 1.82 -22.60 -23.10
C ILE A 247 0.92 -21.93 -22.05
N PHE A 248 -0.34 -21.65 -22.38
CA PHE A 248 -1.21 -20.84 -21.54
C PHE A 248 -1.60 -21.57 -20.25
N PRO A 249 -1.26 -21.02 -19.07
CA PRO A 249 -1.45 -21.74 -17.81
C PRO A 249 -2.87 -21.63 -17.23
N GLY A 250 -3.74 -20.76 -17.77
CA GLY A 250 -5.04 -20.46 -17.19
C GLY A 250 -4.90 -19.65 -15.90
N LEU A 251 -5.66 -19.98 -14.85
CA LEU A 251 -5.54 -19.36 -13.52
C LEU A 251 -4.60 -20.17 -12.63
N PRO A 252 -4.02 -19.58 -11.56
CA PRO A 252 -3.20 -20.35 -10.62
C PRO A 252 -3.94 -21.55 -10.00
N SER A 253 -5.26 -21.41 -9.80
CA SER A 253 -6.17 -22.45 -9.33
C SER A 253 -6.50 -23.52 -10.38
N SER A 254 -6.17 -23.31 -11.66
CA SER A 254 -6.32 -24.29 -12.72
C SER A 254 -5.33 -25.45 -12.56
N LYS A 255 -5.49 -26.49 -13.41
CA LYS A 255 -4.56 -27.63 -13.48
C LYS A 255 -3.13 -27.14 -13.81
N LYS A 256 -2.13 -27.80 -13.23
CA LYS A 256 -0.71 -27.51 -13.45
C LYS A 256 -0.38 -27.46 -14.95
N PRO A 257 0.26 -26.39 -15.45
CA PRO A 257 0.79 -26.38 -16.81
C PRO A 257 1.97 -27.35 -16.93
N TRP A 258 2.23 -27.86 -18.13
CA TRP A 258 3.24 -28.91 -18.32
C TRP A 258 4.67 -28.43 -18.00
N TRP A 259 4.96 -27.14 -18.22
CA TRP A 259 6.27 -26.52 -18.02
C TRP A 259 6.59 -26.12 -16.56
N LEU A 260 5.61 -26.20 -15.65
CA LEU A 260 5.83 -26.02 -14.20
C LEU A 260 5.95 -27.36 -13.48
N THR A 261 6.87 -27.48 -12.53
CA THR A 261 6.89 -28.61 -11.57
C THR A 261 5.80 -28.45 -10.50
N ALA A 262 5.44 -29.53 -9.80
CA ALA A 262 4.42 -29.47 -8.75
C ALA A 262 4.80 -28.50 -7.62
N LYS A 263 6.08 -28.51 -7.21
CA LYS A 263 6.63 -27.57 -6.22
C LYS A 263 6.55 -26.11 -6.68
N GLU A 264 6.92 -25.83 -7.93
CA GLU A 264 6.85 -24.48 -8.50
C GLU A 264 5.40 -23.97 -8.63
N HIS A 265 4.45 -24.86 -8.96
CA HIS A 265 3.03 -24.49 -9.05
C HIS A 265 2.42 -24.19 -7.68
N GLU A 266 2.77 -24.98 -6.67
CA GLU A 266 2.33 -24.71 -5.29
C GLU A 266 2.96 -23.42 -4.74
N LEU A 267 4.24 -23.17 -5.05
CA LEU A 267 4.90 -21.90 -4.74
C LEU A 267 4.18 -20.72 -5.40
N ALA A 268 3.78 -20.84 -6.68
CA ALA A 268 3.05 -19.78 -7.38
C ALA A 268 1.68 -19.48 -6.72
N ARG A 269 0.96 -20.51 -6.27
CA ARG A 269 -0.32 -20.35 -5.56
C ARG A 269 -0.13 -19.71 -4.19
N SER A 270 0.80 -20.24 -3.40
CA SER A 270 1.09 -19.76 -2.05
C SER A 270 1.51 -18.29 -2.06
N ARG A 271 2.35 -17.88 -3.03
CA ARG A 271 2.74 -16.47 -3.22
C ARG A 271 1.55 -15.55 -3.42
N MET A 272 0.53 -16.00 -4.16
CA MET A 272 -0.64 -15.16 -4.49
C MET A 272 -1.64 -15.07 -3.35
N ILE A 273 -1.85 -16.18 -2.64
CA ILE A 273 -2.66 -16.19 -1.42
C ILE A 273 -2.00 -15.29 -0.36
N ASN A 274 -0.68 -15.38 -0.18
CA ASN A 274 0.07 -14.52 0.74
C ASN A 274 -0.01 -13.02 0.36
N ALA A 275 -0.14 -12.70 -0.92
CA ALA A 275 -0.33 -11.32 -1.39
C ALA A 275 -1.78 -10.80 -1.24
N GLY A 276 -2.69 -11.62 -0.67
CA GLY A 276 -4.10 -11.29 -0.47
C GLY A 276 -4.97 -11.43 -1.72
N VAL A 277 -4.48 -12.11 -2.77
CA VAL A 277 -5.25 -12.37 -3.98
C VAL A 277 -6.14 -13.59 -3.76
N GLN A 278 -7.44 -13.38 -3.62
CA GLN A 278 -8.40 -14.46 -3.37
C GLN A 278 -8.68 -15.27 -4.65
N PRO A 279 -8.80 -16.60 -4.56
CA PRO A 279 -9.23 -17.42 -5.69
C PRO A 279 -10.69 -17.18 -6.04
N SER A 280 -11.04 -17.38 -7.32
CA SER A 280 -12.42 -17.20 -7.81
C SER A 280 -13.41 -18.17 -7.14
N LYS A 281 -14.57 -17.65 -6.77
CA LYS A 281 -15.73 -18.34 -6.16
C LYS A 281 -16.85 -18.57 -7.19
N GLU A 282 -17.93 -19.24 -6.78
CA GLU A 282 -19.09 -19.47 -7.66
C GLU A 282 -19.88 -18.19 -7.95
N LEU A 283 -20.35 -18.05 -9.21
CA LEU A 283 -21.13 -16.91 -9.65
C LEU A 283 -22.52 -16.96 -9.02
N SER A 284 -22.85 -15.94 -8.22
CA SER A 284 -24.18 -15.71 -7.69
C SER A 284 -24.66 -14.32 -8.12
N TRP A 285 -25.97 -14.11 -8.23
CA TRP A 285 -26.55 -12.79 -8.50
C TRP A 285 -26.10 -11.73 -7.47
N THR A 286 -25.73 -12.17 -6.26
CA THR A 286 -25.12 -11.33 -5.23
C THR A 286 -23.78 -10.70 -5.65
N VAL A 287 -23.05 -11.29 -6.61
CA VAL A 287 -21.79 -10.76 -7.18
C VAL A 287 -22.01 -9.46 -7.94
N ALA A 288 -23.11 -9.35 -8.71
CA ALA A 288 -23.44 -8.12 -9.40
C ALA A 288 -23.73 -7.01 -8.40
N LYS A 289 -24.62 -7.28 -7.42
CA LYS A 289 -25.00 -6.31 -6.40
C LYS A 289 -23.81 -5.81 -5.57
N ARG A 290 -22.91 -6.71 -5.15
CA ARG A 290 -21.72 -6.32 -4.37
C ARG A 290 -20.74 -5.51 -5.19
N THR A 291 -20.55 -5.83 -6.48
CA THR A 291 -19.64 -5.09 -7.36
C THR A 291 -20.13 -3.67 -7.62
N PHE A 292 -21.43 -3.50 -7.88
CA PHE A 292 -22.01 -2.17 -8.08
C PHE A 292 -22.06 -1.31 -6.80
N MET A 293 -21.94 -1.89 -5.61
CA MET A 293 -21.82 -1.11 -4.37
C MET A 293 -20.40 -0.63 -4.08
N ARG A 294 -19.40 -1.10 -4.84
CA ARG A 294 -17.99 -0.75 -4.65
C ARG A 294 -17.66 0.55 -5.36
N TRP A 295 -16.94 1.43 -4.65
CA TRP A 295 -16.51 2.72 -5.21
C TRP A 295 -15.46 2.53 -6.31
N GLU A 296 -14.67 1.45 -6.23
CA GLU A 296 -13.65 1.08 -7.22
C GLU A 296 -14.25 0.90 -8.62
N PHE A 297 -15.47 0.38 -8.69
CA PHE A 297 -16.20 0.19 -9.95
C PHE A 297 -16.44 1.51 -10.65
N TYR A 298 -17.11 2.46 -9.97
CA TYR A 298 -17.46 3.75 -10.57
C TYR A 298 -16.23 4.60 -10.89
N MET A 299 -15.27 4.68 -9.97
CA MET A 299 -14.07 5.49 -10.16
C MET A 299 -13.17 4.91 -11.26
N GLY A 300 -13.02 3.58 -11.31
CA GLY A 300 -12.25 2.90 -12.35
C GLY A 300 -12.87 3.10 -13.74
N VAL A 301 -14.19 2.90 -13.86
CA VAL A 301 -14.93 3.08 -15.11
C VAL A 301 -14.84 4.52 -15.61
N LEU A 302 -15.05 5.49 -14.72
CA LEU A 302 -14.98 6.91 -15.07
C LEU A 302 -13.56 7.32 -15.50
N CYS A 303 -12.54 6.93 -14.72
CA CYS A 303 -11.13 7.24 -15.00
C CYS A 303 -10.68 6.66 -16.35
N TYR A 304 -11.05 5.40 -16.64
CA TYR A 304 -10.68 4.75 -17.90
C TYR A 304 -11.42 5.36 -19.09
N THR A 305 -12.71 5.70 -18.92
CA THR A 305 -13.51 6.37 -19.96
C THR A 305 -12.91 7.72 -20.33
N PHE A 306 -12.50 8.50 -19.33
CA PHE A 306 -11.82 9.77 -19.57
C PHE A 306 -10.47 9.60 -20.26
N PHE A 307 -9.67 8.63 -19.81
CA PHE A 307 -8.40 8.31 -20.43
C PHE A 307 -8.55 7.92 -21.90
N LEU A 308 -9.42 6.94 -22.21
CA LEU A 308 -9.51 6.41 -23.56
C LEU A 308 -9.95 7.49 -24.54
N SER A 309 -10.94 8.31 -24.15
CA SER A 309 -11.38 9.47 -24.92
C SER A 309 -10.25 10.48 -25.10
N SER A 310 -9.49 10.79 -24.04
CA SER A 310 -8.37 11.70 -24.12
C SER A 310 -7.25 11.23 -25.06
N SER A 311 -7.09 9.92 -25.30
CA SER A 311 -5.99 9.35 -26.10
C SER A 311 -6.12 9.53 -27.61
N TYR A 312 -7.28 9.93 -28.12
CA TYR A 312 -7.57 10.03 -29.56
C TYR A 312 -6.58 10.89 -30.38
N PRO A 313 -6.10 12.06 -29.89
CA PRO A 313 -5.21 12.94 -30.65
C PRO A 313 -3.87 12.30 -31.03
N HIS A 314 -3.44 11.23 -30.34
CA HIS A 314 -2.16 10.56 -30.54
C HIS A 314 -1.93 10.12 -32.00
N GLY A 315 -2.98 9.72 -32.72
CA GLY A 315 -2.89 9.25 -34.12
C GLY A 315 -3.07 10.31 -35.20
N GLN A 316 -3.28 11.59 -34.84
CA GLN A 316 -3.77 12.61 -35.78
C GLN A 316 -2.66 13.33 -36.57
N MET A 317 -1.39 13.05 -36.25
CA MET A 317 -0.23 13.67 -36.91
C MET A 317 -0.21 13.46 -38.43
N ALA A 318 -0.67 12.30 -38.91
CA ALA A 318 -0.73 12.01 -40.34
C ALA A 318 -1.64 12.98 -41.12
N ILE A 319 -2.74 13.42 -40.50
CA ILE A 319 -3.68 14.38 -41.12
C ILE A 319 -3.05 15.77 -41.22
N TRP A 320 -2.30 16.19 -40.20
CA TRP A 320 -1.54 17.43 -40.25
C TRP A 320 -0.43 17.41 -41.32
N LEU A 321 0.32 16.31 -41.44
CA LEU A 321 1.33 16.16 -42.49
C LEU A 321 0.71 16.16 -43.90
N LYS A 322 -0.48 15.56 -44.07
CA LYS A 322 -1.23 15.57 -45.33
C LYS A 322 -1.70 16.98 -45.71
N ASP A 323 -2.20 17.76 -44.76
CA ASP A 323 -2.57 19.17 -44.98
C ASP A 323 -1.35 20.02 -45.37
N LEU A 324 -0.20 19.81 -44.74
CA LEU A 324 1.05 20.48 -45.11
C LEU A 324 1.52 20.12 -46.52
N ALA A 325 1.42 18.84 -46.91
CA ALA A 325 1.76 18.39 -48.26
C ALA A 325 0.83 18.96 -49.33
N ALA A 326 -0.45 19.19 -48.99
CA ALA A 326 -1.41 19.83 -49.89
C ALA A 326 -1.13 21.34 -50.07
N LYS A 327 -0.74 22.04 -48.99
CA LYS A 327 -0.39 23.47 -49.03
C LYS A 327 0.97 23.75 -49.65
N HIS A 328 1.91 22.81 -49.53
CA HIS A 328 3.26 22.92 -50.04
C HIS A 328 3.60 21.67 -50.90
N PRO A 329 3.33 21.72 -52.22
CA PRO A 329 3.62 20.61 -53.13
C PRO A 329 5.10 20.20 -53.04
N GLY A 330 5.35 18.93 -52.72
CA GLY A 330 6.70 18.37 -52.55
C GLY A 330 7.28 18.43 -51.13
N ALA A 331 6.57 18.97 -50.14
CA ALA A 331 7.07 19.05 -48.75
C ALA A 331 7.18 17.69 -48.05
N TYR A 332 6.23 16.77 -48.30
CA TYR A 332 6.24 15.41 -47.74
C TYR A 332 5.68 14.41 -48.74
N SER A 333 6.38 13.30 -48.93
CA SER A 333 5.92 12.18 -49.77
C SER A 333 4.91 11.30 -49.02
N VAL A 334 4.09 10.53 -49.75
CA VAL A 334 3.13 9.57 -49.16
C VAL A 334 3.81 8.57 -48.21
N PRO A 335 4.99 7.99 -48.53
CA PRO A 335 5.75 7.17 -47.57
C PRO A 335 6.18 7.94 -46.31
N GLN A 336 6.57 9.21 -46.43
CA GLN A 336 6.97 10.04 -45.27
C GLN A 336 5.79 10.35 -44.36
N ILE A 337 4.60 10.61 -44.90
CA ILE A 337 3.38 10.86 -44.13
C ILE A 337 3.01 9.65 -43.25
N ASN A 338 3.29 8.44 -43.72
CA ASN A 338 3.02 7.20 -42.97
C ASN A 338 4.13 6.80 -42.01
N THR A 339 5.40 7.11 -42.32
CA THR A 339 6.56 6.70 -41.51
C THR A 339 6.89 7.69 -40.39
N ILE A 340 6.76 8.99 -40.60
CA ILE A 340 7.10 10.02 -39.59
C ILE A 340 6.27 9.90 -38.29
N PRO A 341 4.95 9.60 -38.33
CA PRO A 341 4.17 9.37 -37.13
C PRO A 341 4.60 8.15 -36.30
N THR A 342 5.36 7.21 -36.88
CA THR A 342 5.89 6.05 -36.12
C THR A 342 6.87 6.48 -35.03
N GLY A 343 7.47 7.68 -35.12
CA GLY A 343 8.25 8.27 -34.03
C GLY A 343 7.42 8.47 -32.76
N ALA A 344 6.13 8.83 -32.88
CA ALA A 344 5.23 8.95 -31.73
C ALA A 344 5.01 7.60 -31.03
N GLN A 345 4.92 6.51 -31.81
CA GLN A 345 4.83 5.14 -31.30
C GLN A 345 6.12 4.75 -30.55
N GLY A 346 7.29 5.15 -31.06
CA GLY A 346 8.56 4.96 -30.36
C GLY A 346 8.60 5.65 -28.99
N VAL A 347 8.10 6.89 -28.91
CA VAL A 347 7.94 7.60 -27.63
C VAL A 347 6.94 6.89 -26.72
N SER A 348 5.82 6.39 -27.25
CA SER A 348 4.85 5.58 -26.50
C SER A 348 5.49 4.35 -25.86
N VAL A 349 6.33 3.63 -26.61
CA VAL A 349 7.05 2.44 -26.11
C VAL A 349 7.97 2.83 -24.95
N PHE A 350 8.80 3.85 -25.15
CA PHE A 350 9.73 4.31 -24.11
C PHE A 350 9.01 4.83 -22.87
N ALA A 351 7.96 5.65 -23.05
CA ALA A 351 7.19 6.23 -21.97
C ALA A 351 6.46 5.16 -21.15
N ALA A 352 5.84 4.17 -21.79
CA ALA A 352 5.15 3.08 -21.11
C ALA A 352 6.11 2.24 -20.26
N LEU A 353 7.28 1.87 -20.79
CA LEU A 353 8.29 1.09 -20.05
C LEU A 353 8.91 1.89 -18.90
N LEU A 354 9.24 3.16 -19.15
CA LEU A 354 9.86 4.02 -18.15
C LEU A 354 8.88 4.32 -17.01
N ALA A 355 7.65 4.74 -17.32
CA ALA A 355 6.66 5.11 -16.31
C ALA A 355 6.28 3.92 -15.42
N THR A 356 6.02 2.75 -16.02
CA THR A 356 5.71 1.53 -15.26
C THR A 356 6.88 1.06 -14.39
N SER A 357 8.11 1.27 -14.85
CA SER A 357 9.30 1.02 -14.04
C SER A 357 9.46 2.02 -12.91
N LEU A 358 9.16 3.30 -13.13
CA LEU A 358 9.26 4.36 -12.11
C LEU A 358 8.19 4.20 -11.01
N CYS A 359 6.99 3.71 -11.34
CA CYS A 359 5.94 3.40 -10.35
C CYS A 359 6.38 2.37 -9.29
N MET A 360 7.46 1.63 -9.53
CA MET A 360 8.03 0.68 -8.58
C MET A 360 8.87 1.32 -7.48
N VAL A 361 9.37 2.52 -7.74
CA VAL A 361 10.30 3.23 -6.87
C VAL A 361 9.63 4.44 -6.25
N TYR A 362 8.81 5.13 -7.03
CA TYR A 362 8.14 6.36 -6.65
C TYR A 362 6.64 6.14 -6.46
N PRO A 363 5.97 6.96 -5.63
CA PRO A 363 4.53 6.87 -5.45
C PRO A 363 3.77 7.03 -6.78
N LEU A 364 2.78 6.17 -7.02
CA LEU A 364 1.92 6.17 -8.23
C LEU A 364 1.37 7.57 -8.60
N TRP A 365 0.91 8.36 -7.62
CA TRP A 365 0.32 9.68 -7.89
C TRP A 365 1.32 10.61 -8.58
N SER A 366 2.60 10.53 -8.20
CA SER A 366 3.64 11.42 -8.70
C SER A 366 3.94 11.14 -10.17
N ILE A 367 4.15 9.86 -10.52
CA ILE A 367 4.42 9.43 -11.90
C ILE A 367 3.23 9.70 -12.79
N PHE A 368 2.01 9.38 -12.31
CA PHE A 368 0.79 9.66 -13.06
C PHE A 368 0.60 11.16 -13.30
N SER A 369 0.86 12.01 -12.30
CA SER A 369 0.74 13.46 -12.43
C SER A 369 1.75 14.05 -13.43
N ILE A 370 2.99 13.53 -13.46
CA ILE A 370 4.00 13.94 -14.44
C ILE A 370 3.55 13.60 -15.85
N VAL A 371 3.08 12.36 -16.07
CA VAL A 371 2.54 11.90 -17.37
C VAL A 371 1.39 12.80 -17.81
N GLN A 372 0.43 13.09 -16.93
CA GLN A 372 -0.72 13.95 -17.28
C GLN A 372 -0.32 15.41 -17.51
N THR A 373 0.66 15.94 -16.78
CA THR A 373 1.15 17.31 -16.99
C THR A 373 1.78 17.47 -18.37
N ILE A 374 2.65 16.53 -18.77
CA ILE A 374 3.25 16.51 -20.11
C ILE A 374 2.15 16.43 -21.18
N TYR A 375 1.15 15.60 -20.94
CA TYR A 375 0.04 15.40 -21.87
C TYR A 375 -0.85 16.65 -22.03
N ILE A 376 -1.13 17.36 -20.94
CA ILE A 376 -1.85 18.65 -20.95
C ILE A 376 -1.06 19.71 -21.72
N VAL A 377 0.25 19.84 -21.46
CA VAL A 377 1.11 20.83 -22.13
C VAL A 377 1.12 20.60 -23.64
N ALA A 378 1.22 19.35 -24.09
CA ALA A 378 1.16 18.99 -25.50
C ALA A 378 -0.19 19.38 -26.14
N ASN A 379 -1.31 19.11 -25.47
CA ASN A 379 -2.65 19.46 -25.98
C ASN A 379 -2.93 20.98 -25.99
N ILE A 380 -2.48 21.72 -24.96
CA ILE A 380 -2.59 23.19 -24.93
C ILE A 380 -1.76 23.81 -26.07
N SER A 381 -0.58 23.29 -26.33
CA SER A 381 0.30 23.76 -27.40
C SER A 381 -0.34 23.57 -28.78
N LEU A 382 -0.98 22.41 -29.01
CA LEU A 382 -1.73 22.12 -30.23
C LEU A 382 -3.03 22.93 -30.34
N LEU A 383 -3.63 23.35 -29.22
CA LEU A 383 -4.77 24.26 -29.22
C LEU A 383 -4.39 25.69 -29.69
N ILE A 384 -3.25 26.21 -29.22
CA ILE A 384 -2.74 27.53 -29.63
C ILE A 384 -2.41 27.53 -31.14
N TRP A 385 -1.89 26.41 -31.65
CA TRP A 385 -1.58 26.12 -33.07
C TRP A 385 -0.51 27.01 -33.72
N ASN A 386 -0.35 28.27 -33.30
CA ASN A 386 0.68 29.17 -33.82
C ASN A 386 2.03 28.92 -33.15
N ILE A 387 2.66 27.79 -33.48
CA ILE A 387 3.94 27.34 -32.91
C ILE A 387 4.93 26.92 -34.01
N PRO A 388 6.26 27.01 -33.75
CA PRO A 388 7.28 26.59 -34.71
C PRO A 388 7.09 25.14 -35.17
N LYS A 389 7.44 24.84 -36.43
CA LYS A 389 7.29 23.49 -37.01
C LYS A 389 7.95 22.40 -36.14
N GLY A 390 9.15 22.66 -35.63
CA GLY A 390 9.84 21.72 -34.72
C GLY A 390 9.09 21.47 -33.41
N TYR A 391 8.40 22.49 -32.87
CA TYR A 391 7.59 22.34 -31.67
C TYR A 391 6.29 21.57 -31.96
N HIS A 392 5.67 21.74 -33.14
CA HIS A 392 4.56 20.88 -33.56
C HIS A 392 4.94 19.39 -33.56
N PHE A 393 6.11 19.04 -34.13
CA PHE A 393 6.63 17.67 -34.09
C PHE A 393 6.83 17.18 -32.66
N ALA A 394 7.44 18.01 -31.81
CA ALA A 394 7.63 17.69 -30.39
C ALA A 394 6.28 17.44 -29.68
N CYS A 395 5.27 18.28 -29.87
CA CYS A 395 3.96 18.10 -29.27
C CYS A 395 3.30 16.79 -29.70
N TYR A 396 3.29 16.45 -30.99
CA TYR A 396 2.74 15.18 -31.47
C TYR A 396 3.48 13.96 -30.92
N TYR A 397 4.79 14.04 -30.75
CA TYR A 397 5.57 12.98 -30.10
C TYR A 397 5.31 12.89 -28.60
N LEU A 398 5.14 14.02 -27.90
CA LEU A 398 4.78 14.06 -26.49
C LEU A 398 3.37 13.50 -26.23
N LEU A 399 2.45 13.54 -27.21
CA LEU A 399 1.17 12.84 -27.08
C LEU A 399 1.35 11.32 -26.89
N GLY A 400 2.48 10.73 -27.30
CA GLY A 400 2.80 9.31 -27.04
C GLY A 400 2.96 8.97 -25.57
N VAL A 401 3.22 9.95 -24.71
CA VAL A 401 3.34 9.73 -23.26
C VAL A 401 2.02 9.22 -22.64
N SER A 402 0.87 9.43 -23.29
CA SER A 402 -0.42 8.88 -22.86
C SER A 402 -0.45 7.34 -22.82
N ALA A 403 0.41 6.66 -23.57
CA ALA A 403 0.52 5.21 -23.56
C ALA A 403 0.94 4.64 -22.20
N ALA A 404 1.52 5.46 -21.31
CA ALA A 404 1.86 5.07 -19.95
C ALA A 404 0.64 4.92 -19.02
N VAL A 405 -0.52 5.48 -19.37
CA VAL A 405 -1.68 5.54 -18.46
C VAL A 405 -2.35 4.17 -18.27
N THR A 406 -2.67 3.45 -19.36
CA THR A 406 -3.28 2.11 -19.28
C THR A 406 -2.48 1.13 -18.42
N PRO A 407 -1.15 0.95 -18.63
CA PRO A 407 -0.38 0.00 -17.86
C PRO A 407 -0.10 0.45 -16.41
N ILE A 408 -0.52 1.65 -16.00
CA ILE A 408 -0.56 2.09 -14.61
C ILE A 408 -1.96 1.86 -14.01
N LEU A 409 -3.01 2.28 -14.71
CA LEU A 409 -4.39 2.25 -14.22
C LEU A 409 -4.94 0.83 -14.07
N MET A 410 -4.70 -0.04 -15.06
CA MET A 410 -5.23 -1.42 -15.03
C MET A 410 -4.64 -2.25 -13.88
N PRO A 411 -3.31 -2.28 -13.66
CA PRO A 411 -2.75 -2.97 -12.50
C PRO A 411 -3.18 -2.36 -11.16
N PHE A 412 -3.35 -1.03 -11.10
CA PHE A 412 -3.86 -0.38 -9.90
C PHE A 412 -5.27 -0.87 -9.52
N ILE A 413 -6.20 -0.93 -10.49
CA ILE A 413 -7.55 -1.46 -10.23
C ILE A 413 -7.52 -2.95 -9.86
N ASN A 414 -6.68 -3.73 -10.54
CA ASN A 414 -6.51 -5.15 -10.22
C ASN A 414 -5.99 -5.36 -8.79
N MET A 415 -5.13 -4.45 -8.30
CA MET A 415 -4.63 -4.43 -6.93
C MET A 415 -5.71 -3.97 -5.94
N ALA A 416 -6.46 -2.91 -6.25
CA ALA A 416 -7.53 -2.39 -5.40
C ALA A 416 -8.64 -3.42 -5.16
N LEU A 417 -8.89 -4.28 -6.14
CA LEU A 417 -9.90 -5.34 -6.12
C LEU A 417 -9.30 -6.75 -5.86
N ARG A 418 -8.09 -6.84 -5.26
CA ARG A 418 -7.41 -8.14 -5.01
C ARG A 418 -8.21 -9.09 -4.12
N ASP A 419 -9.10 -8.55 -3.30
CA ASP A 419 -9.95 -9.27 -2.35
C ASP A 419 -11.14 -10.00 -2.98
N ASP A 420 -11.52 -9.65 -4.22
CA ASP A 420 -12.66 -10.24 -4.92
C ASP A 420 -12.37 -10.40 -6.42
N ALA A 421 -12.07 -11.64 -6.81
CA ALA A 421 -11.72 -11.99 -8.18
C ALA A 421 -12.85 -11.70 -9.19
N GLU A 422 -14.12 -11.90 -8.81
CA GLU A 422 -15.24 -11.64 -9.72
C GLU A 422 -15.53 -10.14 -9.85
N ALA A 423 -15.48 -9.39 -8.75
CA ALA A 423 -15.66 -7.93 -8.80
C ALA A 423 -14.55 -7.27 -9.62
N ARG A 424 -13.32 -7.80 -9.54
CA ARG A 424 -12.20 -7.40 -10.40
C ARG A 424 -12.48 -7.67 -11.88
N ALA A 425 -12.93 -8.88 -12.21
CA ALA A 425 -13.26 -9.24 -13.59
C ALA A 425 -14.40 -8.35 -14.16
N VAL A 426 -15.47 -8.14 -13.39
CA VAL A 426 -16.59 -7.28 -13.81
C VAL A 426 -16.15 -5.83 -13.97
N THR A 427 -15.33 -5.32 -13.05
CA THR A 427 -14.86 -3.92 -13.11
C THR A 427 -13.94 -3.69 -14.31
N VAL A 428 -12.95 -4.56 -14.55
CA VAL A 428 -12.06 -4.46 -15.72
C VAL A 428 -12.86 -4.57 -17.02
N GLY A 429 -13.84 -5.48 -17.08
CA GLY A 429 -14.75 -5.60 -18.20
C GLY A 429 -15.54 -4.31 -18.43
N ALA A 430 -16.19 -3.78 -17.39
CA ALA A 430 -17.00 -2.56 -17.46
C ALA A 430 -16.17 -1.31 -17.82
N MET A 431 -14.94 -1.19 -17.32
CA MET A 431 -14.01 -0.11 -17.67
C MET A 431 -13.78 -0.06 -19.17
N LEU A 432 -13.43 -1.21 -19.77
CA LEU A 432 -13.20 -1.32 -21.19
C LEU A 432 -14.48 -1.09 -21.99
N THR A 433 -15.60 -1.67 -21.55
CA THR A 433 -16.89 -1.52 -22.24
C THR A 433 -17.35 -0.06 -22.26
N ALA A 434 -17.39 0.62 -21.11
CA ALA A 434 -17.80 2.02 -21.04
C ALA A 434 -16.84 2.94 -21.80
N GLY A 435 -15.53 2.68 -21.67
CA GLY A 435 -14.51 3.42 -22.41
C GLY A 435 -14.73 3.32 -23.92
N TRP A 436 -14.83 2.12 -24.46
CA TRP A 436 -15.02 1.90 -25.90
C TRP A 436 -16.39 2.39 -26.41
N ALA A 437 -17.43 2.31 -25.58
CA ALA A 437 -18.74 2.86 -25.91
C ALA A 437 -18.67 4.38 -26.11
N VAL A 438 -18.01 5.11 -25.19
CA VAL A 438 -17.81 6.56 -25.33
C VAL A 438 -16.86 6.89 -26.47
N PHE A 439 -15.77 6.14 -26.60
CA PHE A 439 -14.78 6.32 -27.66
C PHE A 439 -15.36 6.09 -29.06
N SER A 440 -16.43 5.32 -29.22
CA SER A 440 -17.03 5.05 -30.54
C SER A 440 -17.67 6.30 -31.17
N PHE A 441 -18.23 7.21 -30.38
CA PHE A 441 -18.86 8.44 -30.88
C PHE A 441 -18.04 9.71 -30.62
N TYR A 442 -17.12 9.68 -29.65
CA TYR A 442 -16.30 10.83 -29.26
C TYR A 442 -15.49 11.43 -30.43
N PRO A 443 -14.72 10.66 -31.23
CA PRO A 443 -13.99 11.17 -32.39
C PRO A 443 -14.87 11.88 -33.41
N ILE A 444 -16.05 11.32 -33.69
CA ILE A 444 -16.97 11.82 -34.72
C ILE A 444 -17.51 13.20 -34.33
N THR A 445 -17.77 13.39 -33.03
CA THR A 445 -18.38 14.61 -32.49
C THR A 445 -17.35 15.69 -32.15
N VAL A 446 -16.19 15.30 -31.63
CA VAL A 446 -15.20 16.22 -31.04
C VAL A 446 -14.01 16.49 -31.97
N PHE A 447 -13.66 15.55 -32.84
CA PHE A 447 -12.59 15.68 -33.85
C PHE A 447 -13.10 15.40 -35.27
N PRO A 448 -14.10 16.15 -35.76
CA PRO A 448 -14.62 15.93 -37.10
C PRO A 448 -13.52 16.21 -38.15
N ILE A 449 -13.40 15.32 -39.14
CA ILE A 449 -12.34 15.39 -40.17
C ILE A 449 -12.38 16.72 -40.93
N VAL A 450 -13.57 17.30 -41.10
CA VAL A 450 -13.77 18.60 -41.79
C VAL A 450 -13.14 19.79 -41.06
N GLU A 451 -12.95 19.71 -39.74
CA GLU A 451 -12.27 20.75 -38.94
C GLU A 451 -10.75 20.48 -38.85
N GLY A 452 -10.27 19.38 -39.43
CA GLY A 452 -8.86 19.02 -39.42
C GLY A 452 -8.03 19.95 -40.31
N PRO A 453 -6.76 20.22 -39.95
CA PRO A 453 -6.01 19.66 -38.83
C PRO A 453 -6.10 20.49 -37.53
N ARG A 454 -6.84 21.62 -37.53
CA ARG A 454 -6.92 22.57 -36.42
C ARG A 454 -8.21 22.38 -35.62
N TRP A 455 -8.26 21.35 -34.78
CA TRP A 455 -9.42 21.02 -33.95
C TRP A 455 -9.49 21.83 -32.65
N THR A 456 -9.89 23.10 -32.72
CA THR A 456 -9.97 23.97 -31.53
C THR A 456 -10.95 23.46 -30.47
N LYS A 457 -12.14 23.01 -30.91
CA LYS A 457 -13.12 22.35 -30.03
C LYS A 457 -12.57 21.04 -29.50
N GLY A 458 -11.93 20.26 -30.38
CA GLY A 458 -11.37 18.96 -30.06
C GLY A 458 -10.36 18.99 -28.93
N TYR A 459 -9.33 19.83 -29.07
CA TYR A 459 -8.28 19.96 -28.06
C TYR A 459 -8.80 20.58 -26.75
N SER A 460 -9.75 21.51 -26.80
CA SER A 460 -10.36 22.10 -25.60
C SER A 460 -11.10 21.05 -24.76
N VAL A 461 -11.95 20.26 -25.42
CA VAL A 461 -12.69 19.17 -24.76
C VAL A 461 -11.72 18.09 -24.27
N ASN A 462 -10.68 17.77 -25.04
CA ASN A 462 -9.67 16.79 -24.66
C ASN A 462 -8.95 17.19 -23.35
N ILE A 463 -8.56 18.46 -23.18
CA ILE A 463 -7.96 18.95 -21.93
C ILE A 463 -8.87 18.69 -20.72
N CYS A 464 -10.19 18.91 -20.85
CA CYS A 464 -11.15 18.58 -19.80
C CYS A 464 -11.16 17.08 -19.48
N PHE A 465 -11.11 16.21 -20.50
CA PHE A 465 -10.99 14.76 -20.30
C PHE A 465 -9.68 14.37 -19.61
N ILE A 466 -8.55 15.03 -19.92
CA ILE A 466 -7.27 14.78 -19.25
C ILE A 466 -7.33 15.18 -17.78
N VAL A 467 -7.85 16.38 -17.47
CA VAL A 467 -8.04 16.84 -16.09
C VAL A 467 -9.03 15.95 -15.35
N GLY A 468 -10.10 15.48 -16.01
CA GLY A 468 -11.03 14.49 -15.47
C GLY A 468 -10.33 13.18 -15.12
N CYS A 469 -9.49 12.66 -16.01
CA CYS A 469 -8.69 11.46 -15.74
C CYS A 469 -7.72 11.68 -14.56
N TRP A 470 -7.05 12.83 -14.50
CA TRP A 470 -6.12 13.16 -13.43
C TRP A 470 -6.81 13.26 -12.07
N THR A 471 -7.90 14.01 -11.99
CA THR A 471 -8.68 14.21 -10.76
C THR A 471 -9.28 12.90 -10.27
N THR A 472 -9.90 12.11 -11.15
CA THR A 472 -10.48 10.80 -10.79
C THR A 472 -9.42 9.83 -10.30
N PHE A 473 -8.22 9.82 -10.89
CA PHE A 473 -7.10 8.99 -10.43
C PHE A 473 -6.62 9.39 -9.02
N LEU A 474 -6.46 10.70 -8.75
CA LEU A 474 -6.04 11.19 -7.43
C LEU A 474 -7.07 10.87 -6.34
N VAL A 475 -8.36 11.06 -6.63
CA VAL A 475 -9.45 10.68 -5.71
C VAL A 475 -9.45 9.18 -5.48
N MET A 476 -9.27 8.38 -6.53
CA MET A 476 -9.18 6.92 -6.43
C MET A 476 -8.01 6.49 -5.54
N GLN A 477 -6.84 7.13 -5.66
CA GLN A 477 -5.70 6.84 -4.78
C GLN A 477 -5.94 7.26 -3.33
N TYR A 478 -6.62 8.39 -3.09
CA TYR A 478 -7.02 8.81 -1.76
C TYR A 478 -8.00 7.82 -1.12
N LEU A 479 -9.06 7.42 -1.84
CA LEU A 479 -10.05 6.44 -1.38
C LEU A 479 -9.43 5.08 -1.11
N TYR A 480 -8.50 4.64 -1.97
CA TYR A 480 -7.75 3.40 -1.76
C TYR A 480 -6.94 3.43 -0.46
N ARG A 481 -6.17 4.50 -0.22
CA ARG A 481 -5.42 4.68 1.04
C ARG A 481 -6.35 4.64 2.25
N LYS A 482 -7.47 5.36 2.20
CA LYS A 482 -8.49 5.36 3.26
C LYS A 482 -9.09 3.98 3.50
N SER A 483 -9.34 3.21 2.44
CA SER A 483 -9.89 1.86 2.52
C SER A 483 -8.90 0.88 3.14
N GLU A 484 -7.63 0.90 2.74
CA GLU A 484 -6.60 0.02 3.32
C GLU A 484 -6.38 0.32 4.81
N SER A 485 -6.32 1.59 5.23
CA SER A 485 -6.22 1.94 6.65
C SER A 485 -7.40 1.42 7.47
N ARG A 486 -8.62 1.44 6.91
CA ARG A 486 -9.81 0.85 7.56
C ARG A 486 -9.74 -0.68 7.64
N LYS A 487 -9.28 -1.35 6.59
CA LYS A 487 -9.10 -2.81 6.56
C LYS A 487 -8.05 -3.26 7.58
N GLN A 488 -6.93 -2.56 7.69
CA GLN A 488 -5.92 -2.81 8.72
C GLN A 488 -6.51 -2.66 10.13
N ALA A 489 -7.25 -1.57 10.39
CA ALA A 489 -7.92 -1.38 11.68
C ALA A 489 -8.94 -2.49 12.00
N LEU A 490 -9.70 -2.97 11.01
CA LEU A 490 -10.64 -4.08 11.15
C LEU A 490 -9.93 -5.41 11.42
N MET A 491 -8.84 -5.72 10.71
CA MET A 491 -8.03 -6.92 10.96
C MET A 491 -7.43 -6.92 12.37
N CYS A 492 -6.92 -5.78 12.84
CA CYS A 492 -6.46 -5.65 14.23
C CYS A 492 -7.59 -5.92 15.22
N ARG A 493 -8.82 -5.48 14.91
CA ARG A 493 -10.00 -5.72 15.75
C ARG A 493 -10.48 -7.17 15.72
N GLU A 494 -10.45 -7.84 14.56
CA GLU A 494 -10.79 -9.26 14.43
C GLU A 494 -9.76 -10.14 15.12
N VAL A 495 -8.46 -9.85 14.99
CA VAL A 495 -7.41 -10.57 15.73
C VAL A 495 -7.56 -10.40 17.24
N ALA A 496 -7.91 -9.19 17.71
CA ALA A 496 -8.21 -8.96 19.12
C ALA A 496 -9.43 -9.76 19.58
N LYS A 497 -10.48 -9.83 18.75
CA LYS A 497 -11.71 -10.57 19.04
C LYS A 497 -11.51 -12.09 18.99
N ASP A 498 -10.77 -12.62 18.02
CA ASP A 498 -10.43 -14.04 17.94
C ASP A 498 -9.53 -14.47 19.12
N GLN A 499 -8.68 -13.57 19.63
CA GLN A 499 -7.93 -13.79 20.85
C GLN A 499 -8.84 -13.84 22.09
N GLU A 500 -9.88 -13.01 22.15
CA GLU A 500 -10.92 -13.06 23.21
C GLU A 500 -11.82 -14.31 23.10
N ASP A 501 -12.28 -14.65 21.89
CA ASP A 501 -13.17 -15.78 21.61
C ASP A 501 -12.45 -17.13 21.72
N MET A 502 -11.14 -17.22 21.43
CA MET A 502 -10.33 -18.41 21.70
C MET A 502 -10.01 -18.56 23.20
N ALA A 503 -9.97 -17.45 23.94
CA ALA A 503 -9.82 -17.50 25.39
C ALA A 503 -11.08 -18.04 26.09
N ALA A 504 -12.28 -17.79 25.58
CA ALA A 504 -13.54 -18.09 26.29
C ALA A 504 -13.89 -19.60 26.45
N PRO A 505 -13.75 -20.50 25.45
CA PRO A 505 -13.99 -21.95 25.60
C PRO A 505 -12.77 -22.69 26.16
N ALA A 506 -11.57 -22.22 25.83
CA ALA A 506 -10.32 -22.76 26.36
C ALA A 506 -10.23 -22.51 27.87
N GLN A 507 -10.65 -21.34 28.35
CA GLN A 507 -10.76 -21.07 29.79
C GLN A 507 -11.76 -22.00 30.47
N ARG A 508 -12.89 -22.39 29.88
CA ARG A 508 -13.87 -23.28 30.53
C ARG A 508 -13.47 -24.76 30.59
N ARG A 509 -12.84 -25.31 29.54
CA ARG A 509 -12.36 -26.71 29.53
C ARG A 509 -11.01 -26.86 30.24
N SER A 510 -10.13 -25.86 30.11
CA SER A 510 -8.90 -25.79 30.91
C SER A 510 -9.23 -25.58 32.38
N PHE A 511 -10.18 -24.72 32.78
CA PHE A 511 -10.53 -24.56 34.20
C PHE A 511 -10.92 -25.90 34.86
N ALA A 512 -11.75 -26.71 34.21
CA ALA A 512 -12.27 -27.94 34.81
C ALA A 512 -11.22 -29.06 34.92
N SER A 513 -10.35 -29.23 33.91
CA SER A 513 -9.25 -30.23 33.96
C SER A 513 -8.05 -29.74 34.77
N THR A 514 -7.83 -28.43 34.79
CA THR A 514 -6.75 -27.79 35.55
C THR A 514 -7.12 -27.70 37.01
N LEU A 515 -8.39 -27.49 37.39
CA LEU A 515 -8.84 -27.57 38.79
C LEU A 515 -8.67 -28.99 39.37
N SER A 516 -8.94 -30.04 38.60
CA SER A 516 -8.74 -31.43 39.06
C SER A 516 -7.26 -31.83 39.12
N GLN A 517 -6.42 -31.38 38.17
CA GLN A 517 -4.97 -31.59 38.24
C GLN A 517 -4.26 -30.70 39.28
N PHE A 518 -4.74 -29.48 39.54
CA PHE A 518 -4.21 -28.62 40.61
C PHE A 518 -4.60 -29.10 42.01
N GLN A 519 -5.73 -29.79 42.17
CA GLN A 519 -6.10 -30.39 43.45
C GLN A 519 -5.27 -31.64 43.80
N GLN A 520 -4.72 -32.35 42.80
CA GLN A 520 -3.90 -33.56 43.03
C GLN A 520 -2.38 -33.31 43.05
N ASN A 521 -1.87 -32.27 42.38
CA ASN A 521 -0.43 -32.00 42.29
C ASN A 521 0.11 -30.95 43.28
N ASN A 522 -0.71 -30.39 44.17
CA ASN A 522 -0.30 -29.38 45.16
C ASN A 522 -0.06 -29.94 46.58
N GLU A 523 -0.01 -31.26 46.76
CA GLU A 523 0.61 -31.86 47.95
C GLU A 523 2.13 -31.89 47.78
N GLY A 524 2.78 -30.71 47.81
CA GLY A 524 4.24 -30.68 47.74
C GLY A 524 4.93 -29.39 47.29
N ALA A 525 4.37 -28.20 47.50
CA ALA A 525 5.13 -26.94 47.56
C ALA A 525 4.25 -25.80 48.08
N GLU A 526 4.50 -25.37 49.32
CA GLU A 526 3.88 -24.18 49.89
C GLU A 526 4.39 -22.90 49.20
N ALA A 527 3.55 -22.26 48.39
CA ALA A 527 3.68 -20.84 48.07
C ALA A 527 2.30 -20.19 48.25
N LYS A 528 2.17 -19.37 49.30
CA LYS A 528 0.94 -18.65 49.67
C LYS A 528 0.38 -17.85 48.48
N ASN A 529 -0.93 -17.96 48.26
CA ASN A 529 -1.76 -17.10 47.41
C ASN A 529 -1.46 -15.61 47.66
N SER A 530 -0.57 -14.99 46.87
CA SER A 530 -0.32 -13.54 46.89
C SER A 530 -0.93 -12.90 45.65
N SER A 531 -1.61 -11.77 45.84
CA SER A 531 -2.23 -11.01 44.75
C SER A 531 -1.16 -10.59 43.72
N PRO A 532 -1.45 -10.57 42.41
CA PRO A 532 -0.50 -10.09 41.40
C PRO A 532 -0.10 -8.61 41.60
N PHE A 533 -0.87 -7.87 42.40
CA PHE A 533 -0.60 -6.49 42.80
C PHE A 533 0.21 -6.35 44.10
N ASP A 534 0.55 -7.46 44.76
CA ASP A 534 1.28 -7.45 46.03
C ASP A 534 2.73 -6.96 45.85
N LEU A 535 3.07 -5.92 46.61
CA LEU A 535 4.39 -5.31 46.65
C LEU A 535 5.11 -5.52 48.00
N THR A 536 4.56 -6.37 48.87
CA THR A 536 5.14 -6.65 50.19
C THR A 536 6.62 -7.03 50.10
N GLY A 537 7.45 -6.31 50.85
CA GLY A 537 8.90 -6.54 50.94
C GLY A 537 9.71 -6.02 49.75
N LYS A 538 9.10 -5.37 48.76
CA LYS A 538 9.78 -4.76 47.60
C LYS A 538 10.15 -3.30 47.86
N VAL A 539 11.22 -2.84 47.21
CA VAL A 539 11.79 -1.50 47.38
C VAL A 539 11.70 -0.70 46.10
N PHE A 540 11.18 0.52 46.19
CA PHE A 540 10.93 1.39 45.04
C PHE A 540 11.57 2.76 45.23
N VAL A 541 12.00 3.35 44.12
CA VAL A 541 12.41 4.76 44.03
C VAL A 541 11.36 5.54 43.25
N VAL A 542 11.02 6.74 43.70
CA VAL A 542 10.11 7.65 43.00
C VAL A 542 10.75 9.04 42.94
N THR A 543 11.09 9.53 41.74
CA THR A 543 11.59 10.91 41.58
C THR A 543 10.45 11.90 41.38
N GLY A 544 10.62 13.13 41.87
CA GLY A 544 9.54 14.12 41.96
C GLY A 544 8.50 13.76 43.02
N GLY A 545 8.83 12.82 43.92
CA GLY A 545 7.92 12.26 44.91
C GLY A 545 7.61 13.19 46.09
N GLY A 546 8.06 14.44 46.07
CA GLY A 546 7.79 15.40 47.14
C GLY A 546 6.36 15.97 47.12
N ASN A 547 5.67 15.91 45.97
CA ASN A 547 4.29 16.42 45.83
C ASN A 547 3.58 15.84 44.58
N GLY A 548 2.28 16.15 44.43
CA GLY A 548 1.52 15.97 43.20
C GLY A 548 1.36 14.50 42.76
N LEU A 549 1.39 14.28 41.45
CA LEU A 549 1.15 12.98 40.82
C LEU A 549 2.09 11.87 41.34
N ALA A 550 3.38 12.17 41.44
CA ALA A 550 4.38 11.19 41.84
C ALA A 550 4.23 10.77 43.30
N LEU A 551 3.91 11.71 44.19
CA LEU A 551 3.59 11.40 45.59
C LEU A 551 2.37 10.50 45.71
N CYS A 552 1.31 10.75 44.93
CA CYS A 552 0.15 9.86 44.92
C CYS A 552 0.52 8.44 44.48
N MET A 553 1.29 8.29 43.39
CA MET A 553 1.76 6.96 42.98
C MET A 553 2.65 6.30 44.05
N ALA A 554 3.53 7.06 44.72
CA ALA A 554 4.35 6.56 45.82
C ALA A 554 3.49 6.06 46.99
N GLU A 555 2.46 6.81 47.37
CA GLU A 555 1.50 6.41 48.40
C GLU A 555 0.78 5.11 48.00
N GLY A 556 0.35 4.97 46.74
CA GLY A 556 -0.25 3.74 46.23
C GLY A 556 0.69 2.51 46.29
N LEU A 557 1.98 2.71 46.01
CA LEU A 557 2.99 1.64 46.16
C LEU A 557 3.17 1.24 47.63
N ALA A 558 3.15 2.20 48.56
CA ALA A 558 3.24 1.94 49.99
C ALA A 558 1.99 1.24 50.53
N GLU A 559 0.79 1.66 50.12
CA GLU A 559 -0.49 1.00 50.43
C GLU A 559 -0.51 -0.47 49.96
N ALA A 560 0.19 -0.79 48.87
CA ALA A 560 0.35 -2.15 48.36
C ALA A 560 1.47 -2.98 49.04
N GLY A 561 2.11 -2.44 50.09
CA GLY A 561 3.15 -3.12 50.87
C GLY A 561 4.59 -2.78 50.49
N GLY A 562 4.81 -1.82 49.59
CA GLY A 562 6.13 -1.40 49.15
C GLY A 562 6.84 -0.45 50.11
N LYS A 563 8.18 -0.53 50.17
CA LYS A 563 9.02 0.49 50.79
C LYS A 563 9.47 1.48 49.72
N VAL A 564 9.05 2.73 49.83
CA VAL A 564 9.18 3.72 48.76
C VAL A 564 10.07 4.88 49.17
N HIS A 565 11.15 5.08 48.43
CA HIS A 565 12.08 6.19 48.59
C HIS A 565 11.74 7.29 47.60
N CYS A 566 11.23 8.41 48.10
CA CYS A 566 10.85 9.58 47.31
C CYS A 566 12.01 10.57 47.24
N LEU A 567 12.50 10.81 46.03
CA LEU A 567 13.57 11.75 45.73
C LEU A 567 12.98 13.02 45.13
N ASP A 568 13.35 14.17 45.68
CA ASP A 568 12.94 15.48 45.16
C ASP A 568 14.01 16.53 45.46
N ARG A 569 14.04 17.64 44.73
CA ARG A 569 15.03 18.70 44.92
C ARG A 569 14.75 19.59 46.13
N ILE A 570 13.54 19.52 46.68
CA ILE A 570 13.12 20.35 47.82
C ILE A 570 13.88 19.87 49.06
N LYS A 571 14.48 20.79 49.82
CA LYS A 571 15.31 20.44 50.97
C LYS A 571 14.53 19.70 52.07
N ASP A 572 13.35 20.23 52.39
CA ASP A 572 12.48 19.71 53.44
C ASP A 572 11.22 19.08 52.82
N ALA A 573 10.79 17.96 53.37
CA ALA A 573 9.58 17.28 52.90
C ALA A 573 8.36 18.22 53.00
N SER A 574 7.57 18.29 51.92
CA SER A 574 6.38 19.12 51.87
C SER A 574 5.32 18.68 52.89
N LYS A 575 4.40 19.57 53.26
CA LYS A 575 3.25 19.21 54.11
C LYS A 575 2.44 18.05 53.52
N ALA A 576 2.23 18.05 52.20
CA ALA A 576 1.53 16.97 51.50
C ALA A 576 2.27 15.62 51.64
N PHE A 577 3.61 15.64 51.59
CA PHE A 577 4.43 14.44 51.82
C PHE A 577 4.26 13.92 53.25
N GLN A 578 4.34 14.81 54.26
CA GLN A 578 4.19 14.44 55.66
C GLN A 578 2.81 13.83 55.94
N GLU A 579 1.75 14.40 55.34
CA GLU A 579 0.40 13.84 55.44
C GLU A 579 0.28 12.47 54.76
N ALA A 580 0.88 12.29 53.57
CA ALA A 580 0.92 10.99 52.89
C ALA A 580 1.70 9.94 53.70
N GLN A 581 2.84 10.33 54.27
CA GLN A 581 3.65 9.49 55.13
C GLN A 581 2.88 9.05 56.38
N ALA A 582 2.12 9.95 57.00
CA ALA A 582 1.27 9.63 58.15
C ALA A 582 0.12 8.69 57.80
N ARG A 583 -0.45 8.76 56.59
CA ARG A 583 -1.52 7.83 56.15
C ARG A 583 -1.03 6.39 56.03
N VAL A 584 0.23 6.18 55.67
CA VAL A 584 0.82 4.85 55.49
C VAL A 584 1.71 4.39 56.66
N SER A 585 1.83 5.18 57.74
CA SER A 585 2.75 4.91 58.85
C SER A 585 2.43 3.64 59.64
N ASN A 586 1.18 3.17 59.58
CA ASN A 586 0.73 1.97 60.29
C ASN A 586 1.01 0.67 59.53
N LEU A 587 1.57 0.75 58.31
CA LEU A 587 1.89 -0.41 57.51
C LEU A 587 3.24 -0.99 57.95
N HIS A 588 3.25 -2.24 58.41
CA HIS A 588 4.47 -2.92 58.81
C HIS A 588 5.37 -3.18 57.59
N ASP A 589 6.66 -2.83 57.67
CA ASP A 589 7.67 -2.99 56.61
C ASP A 589 7.43 -2.26 55.27
N ALA A 590 6.42 -1.39 55.20
CA ALA A 590 6.08 -0.54 54.06
C ALA A 590 6.02 0.94 54.49
N GLY A 591 6.15 1.88 53.56
CA GLY A 591 6.07 3.30 53.88
C GLY A 591 6.83 4.21 52.92
N LEU A 592 6.84 5.50 53.25
CA LEU A 592 7.50 6.56 52.47
C LEU A 592 8.73 7.10 53.22
N GLU A 593 9.87 7.17 52.54
CA GLU A 593 11.11 7.81 53.01
C GLU A 593 11.51 8.95 52.06
N TYR A 594 11.84 10.13 52.57
CA TYR A 594 12.16 11.30 51.75
C TYR A 594 13.66 11.53 51.61
N HIS A 595 14.11 11.89 50.41
CA HIS A 595 15.51 12.19 50.08
C HIS A 595 15.58 13.48 49.26
N SER A 596 16.35 14.46 49.72
CA SER A 596 16.59 15.72 49.00
C SER A 596 17.70 15.52 47.96
N VAL A 597 17.35 15.27 46.69
CA VAL A 597 18.28 15.05 45.57
C VAL A 597 17.75 15.72 44.30
N ASP A 598 18.62 16.49 43.64
CA ASP A 598 18.32 17.08 42.32
C ASP A 598 18.74 16.10 41.21
N VAL A 599 17.80 15.81 40.31
CA VAL A 599 17.99 14.81 39.24
C VAL A 599 19.00 15.20 38.15
N THR A 600 19.39 16.47 38.11
CA THR A 600 20.43 16.99 37.21
C THR A 600 21.86 16.73 37.71
N HIS A 601 22.02 16.30 38.97
CA HIS A 601 23.32 16.04 39.58
C HIS A 601 23.65 14.54 39.58
N ASP A 602 24.37 14.07 38.56
CA ASP A 602 24.64 12.62 38.33
C ASP A 602 25.22 11.90 39.56
N GLU A 603 26.30 12.42 40.15
CA GLU A 603 26.95 11.79 41.31
C GLU A 603 26.05 11.75 42.55
N ALA A 604 25.17 12.74 42.74
CA ALA A 604 24.23 12.75 43.86
C ALA A 604 23.14 11.68 43.69
N ILE A 605 22.60 11.54 42.48
CA ILE A 605 21.64 10.47 42.14
C ILE A 605 22.29 9.10 42.30
N ARG A 606 23.47 8.90 41.71
CA ARG A 606 24.22 7.64 41.78
C ARG A 606 24.43 7.22 43.23
N LYS A 607 24.93 8.13 44.07
CA LYS A 607 25.19 7.86 45.48
C LYS A 607 23.89 7.53 46.23
N CYS A 608 22.86 8.36 46.10
CA CYS A 608 21.59 8.15 46.81
C CYS A 608 20.94 6.79 46.44
N ILE A 609 20.86 6.45 45.15
CA ILE A 609 20.27 5.18 44.71
C ILE A 609 21.12 3.98 45.16
N ALA A 610 22.45 4.09 45.12
CA ALA A 610 23.34 3.05 45.63
C ALA A 610 23.17 2.85 47.14
N ASP A 611 23.08 3.92 47.93
CA ASP A 611 22.86 3.86 49.38
C ASP A 611 21.50 3.22 49.72
N ILE A 612 20.44 3.57 48.97
CA ILE A 612 19.10 2.95 49.11
C ILE A 612 19.15 1.45 48.82
N ALA A 613 19.77 1.06 47.71
CA ALA A 613 19.87 -0.34 47.32
C ALA A 613 20.73 -1.14 48.32
N ALA A 614 21.84 -0.57 48.80
CA ALA A 614 22.72 -1.17 49.79
C ALA A 614 22.03 -1.33 51.16
N LYS A 615 21.30 -0.32 51.62
CA LYS A 615 20.54 -0.36 52.89
C LYS A 615 19.52 -1.51 52.90
N ASN A 616 18.89 -1.78 51.76
CA ASN A 616 17.85 -2.81 51.66
C ASN A 616 18.33 -4.14 51.04
N GLN A 617 19.57 -4.19 50.51
CA GLN A 617 20.12 -5.30 49.73
C GLN A 617 19.27 -5.69 48.51
N ARG A 618 18.51 -4.74 47.96
CA ARG A 618 17.62 -4.93 46.80
C ARG A 618 17.12 -3.59 46.25
N LEU A 619 16.67 -3.61 45.00
CA LEU A 619 15.87 -2.55 44.39
C LEU A 619 14.95 -3.18 43.34
N ASP A 620 13.64 -2.93 43.43
CA ASP A 620 12.62 -3.64 42.64
C ASP A 620 11.95 -2.77 41.58
N GLY A 621 11.87 -1.45 41.79
CA GLY A 621 11.29 -0.61 40.78
C GLY A 621 11.59 0.87 40.89
N LEU A 622 11.26 1.58 39.81
CA LEU A 622 11.42 3.02 39.69
C LEU A 622 10.17 3.65 39.07
N ILE A 623 9.71 4.77 39.63
CA ILE A 623 8.89 5.75 38.92
C ILE A 623 9.74 7.01 38.70
N ALA A 624 10.10 7.28 37.46
CA ALA A 624 10.83 8.49 37.09
C ALA A 624 9.84 9.59 36.69
N ALA A 625 9.50 10.48 37.62
CA ALA A 625 8.46 11.50 37.43
C ALA A 625 8.92 12.95 37.62
N ALA A 626 10.16 13.19 38.04
CA ALA A 626 10.72 14.54 38.13
C ALA A 626 10.68 15.23 36.75
N ALA A 627 10.04 16.40 36.69
CA ALA A 627 9.92 17.19 35.46
C ALA A 627 9.62 18.66 35.79
N ILE A 628 9.95 19.54 34.84
CA ILE A 628 9.55 20.95 34.81
C ILE A 628 8.81 21.25 33.51
N GLN A 629 8.02 22.31 33.53
CA GLN A 629 7.22 22.75 32.40
C GLN A 629 7.25 24.28 32.33
N GLN A 630 7.23 24.80 31.10
CA GLN A 630 7.21 26.24 30.82
C GLN A 630 6.29 26.45 29.61
N VAL A 631 5.30 27.35 29.75
CA VAL A 631 4.45 27.79 28.64
C VAL A 631 5.12 29.00 28.01
N THR A 632 5.58 28.86 26.76
CA THR A 632 6.26 29.94 26.03
C THR A 632 6.08 29.71 24.53
N PRO A 633 5.75 30.75 23.73
CA PRO A 633 5.74 30.62 22.28
C PRO A 633 7.09 30.16 21.74
N ALA A 634 7.07 29.40 20.64
CA ALA A 634 8.29 28.80 20.09
C ALA A 634 9.39 29.82 19.75
N LEU A 635 9.01 31.04 19.37
CA LEU A 635 9.95 32.10 18.98
C LEU A 635 10.63 32.79 20.18
N ASP A 636 10.07 32.64 21.38
CA ASP A 636 10.53 33.36 22.57
C ASP A 636 11.42 32.50 23.48
N PHE A 637 11.56 31.20 23.18
CA PHE A 637 12.39 30.28 23.93
C PHE A 637 13.87 30.65 23.86
N GLN A 638 14.47 30.83 25.03
CA GLN A 638 15.93 31.00 25.14
C GLN A 638 16.63 29.65 25.14
N LYS A 639 17.87 29.62 24.66
CA LYS A 639 18.69 28.40 24.61
C LYS A 639 18.83 27.76 25.99
N GLU A 640 18.97 28.58 27.02
CA GLU A 640 19.16 28.18 28.41
C GLU A 640 17.91 27.48 28.95
N ASP A 641 16.72 27.98 28.61
CA ASP A 641 15.44 27.36 28.99
C ASP A 641 15.26 26.00 28.31
N ILE A 642 15.62 25.91 27.02
CA ILE A 642 15.61 24.65 26.26
C ILE A 642 16.54 23.63 26.92
N ALA A 643 17.77 24.03 27.19
CA ALA A 643 18.78 23.16 27.80
C ALA A 643 18.34 22.69 29.18
N LYS A 644 17.87 23.61 30.04
CA LYS A 644 17.37 23.29 31.38
C LYS A 644 16.20 22.33 31.36
N MET A 645 15.23 22.51 30.46
CA MET A 645 14.07 21.63 30.37
C MET A 645 14.47 20.23 29.90
N MET A 646 15.35 20.11 28.91
CA MET A 646 15.85 18.81 28.45
C MET A 646 16.71 18.12 29.51
N ASP A 647 17.52 18.88 30.25
CA ASP A 647 18.37 18.35 31.31
C ASP A 647 17.55 17.74 32.45
N VAL A 648 16.46 18.38 32.85
CA VAL A 648 15.56 17.81 33.86
C VAL A 648 14.68 16.69 33.28
N ASN A 649 13.93 16.98 32.21
CA ASN A 649 12.83 16.11 31.76
C ASN A 649 13.30 14.87 30.98
N PHE A 650 14.51 14.90 30.43
CA PHE A 650 15.07 13.78 29.68
C PHE A 650 16.34 13.24 30.34
N THR A 651 17.37 14.08 30.51
CA THR A 651 18.65 13.63 31.08
C THR A 651 18.45 13.11 32.50
N GLY A 652 17.76 13.84 33.38
CA GLY A 652 17.48 13.41 34.75
C GLY A 652 16.68 12.10 34.82
N VAL A 653 15.67 11.94 33.95
CA VAL A 653 14.90 10.69 33.81
C VAL A 653 15.80 9.52 33.41
N PHE A 654 16.65 9.71 32.40
CA PHE A 654 17.56 8.68 31.93
C PHE A 654 18.61 8.30 32.98
N LEU A 655 19.24 9.28 33.64
CA LEU A 655 20.23 9.04 34.68
C LEU A 655 19.63 8.25 35.85
N THR A 656 18.44 8.65 36.31
CA THR A 656 17.74 7.93 37.37
C THR A 656 17.45 6.47 36.96
N ALA A 657 16.91 6.27 35.75
CA ALA A 657 16.62 4.92 35.24
C ALA A 657 17.87 4.06 35.11
N ARG A 658 18.97 4.63 34.61
CA ARG A 658 20.28 3.98 34.49
C ARG A 658 20.80 3.52 35.85
N GLU A 659 20.77 4.40 36.85
CA GLU A 659 21.28 4.09 38.18
C GLU A 659 20.41 3.04 38.90
N CYS A 660 19.07 3.12 38.78
CA CYS A 660 18.19 2.07 39.31
C CYS A 660 18.40 0.72 38.61
N ALA A 661 18.48 0.70 37.27
CA ALA A 661 18.73 -0.52 36.52
C ALA A 661 20.08 -1.16 36.88
N ARG A 662 21.13 -0.34 37.10
CA ARG A 662 22.43 -0.83 37.57
C ARG A 662 22.31 -1.57 38.91
N GLN A 663 21.55 -1.03 39.86
CA GLN A 663 21.33 -1.69 41.14
C GLN A 663 20.45 -2.94 41.01
N MET A 664 19.39 -2.91 40.20
CA MET A 664 18.57 -4.10 39.90
C MET A 664 19.44 -5.24 39.34
N MET A 665 20.32 -4.93 38.38
CA MET A 665 21.26 -5.92 37.82
C MET A 665 22.28 -6.40 38.84
N ASN A 666 22.86 -5.50 39.65
CA ASN A 666 23.83 -5.83 40.69
C ASN A 666 23.27 -6.82 41.72
N TYR A 667 22.04 -6.58 42.17
CA TYR A 667 21.33 -7.44 43.12
C TYR A 667 20.54 -8.58 42.45
N LYS A 668 20.62 -8.71 41.11
CA LYS A 668 19.92 -9.74 40.31
C LYS A 668 18.40 -9.76 40.53
N ILE A 669 17.83 -8.58 40.72
CA ILE A 669 16.40 -8.37 40.87
C ILE A 669 15.79 -8.10 39.50
N GLN A 670 14.76 -8.87 39.15
CA GLN A 670 13.92 -8.59 37.99
C GLN A 670 13.00 -7.41 38.34
N GLY A 671 13.37 -6.22 37.87
CA GLY A 671 12.69 -4.99 38.24
C GLY A 671 11.64 -4.50 37.25
N SER A 672 10.95 -3.43 37.62
CA SER A 672 10.06 -2.68 36.72
C SER A 672 10.30 -1.17 36.81
N ILE A 673 10.30 -0.49 35.67
CA ILE A 673 10.51 0.95 35.56
C ILE A 673 9.33 1.58 34.83
N CYS A 674 8.78 2.63 35.43
CA CYS A 674 7.78 3.51 34.87
C CYS A 674 8.40 4.90 34.62
N LEU A 675 8.45 5.34 33.35
CA LEU A 675 8.90 6.68 32.98
C LEU A 675 7.68 7.58 32.75
N VAL A 676 7.51 8.63 33.54
CA VAL A 676 6.35 9.53 33.39
C VAL A 676 6.58 10.51 32.23
N ALA A 677 5.96 10.18 31.10
CA ALA A 677 5.89 10.99 29.91
C ALA A 677 4.70 11.99 29.99
N SER A 678 3.90 12.08 28.93
CA SER A 678 2.68 12.90 28.84
C SER A 678 1.98 12.60 27.50
N MET A 679 0.66 12.77 27.42
CA MET A 679 -0.05 12.81 26.13
C MET A 679 0.58 13.83 25.16
N SER A 680 1.17 14.91 25.70
CA SER A 680 1.91 15.94 24.95
C SER A 680 3.13 15.39 24.19
N GLY A 681 3.63 14.21 24.54
CA GLY A 681 4.67 13.50 23.79
C GLY A 681 4.14 12.79 22.54
N SER A 682 2.82 12.64 22.41
CA SER A 682 2.14 12.02 21.27
C SER A 682 1.37 13.03 20.40
N ILE A 683 1.02 14.20 20.94
CA ILE A 683 0.21 15.22 20.27
C ILE A 683 0.73 16.63 20.54
N ALA A 684 0.37 17.58 19.67
CA ALA A 684 0.46 19.00 19.99
C ALA A 684 -0.82 19.44 20.70
N ASN A 685 -0.70 19.91 21.93
CA ASN A 685 -1.84 20.36 22.73
C ASN A 685 -2.47 21.62 22.12
N ARG A 686 -3.78 21.58 21.88
CA ARG A 686 -4.54 22.76 21.45
C ARG A 686 -4.61 23.78 22.60
N GLY A 687 -4.32 25.05 22.32
CA GLY A 687 -4.37 26.12 23.32
C GLY A 687 -3.21 26.12 24.33
N PHE A 688 -2.18 25.27 24.16
CA PHE A 688 -1.07 25.17 25.12
C PHE A 688 0.29 25.17 24.42
N LEU A 689 0.97 26.32 24.46
CA LEU A 689 2.24 26.58 23.76
C LEU A 689 3.43 26.07 24.58
N ALA A 690 3.79 24.79 24.41
CA ALA A 690 4.91 24.18 25.12
C ALA A 690 5.76 23.23 24.24
N PRO A 691 6.31 23.70 23.10
CA PRO A 691 7.01 22.85 22.13
C PRO A 691 8.19 22.05 22.72
N VAL A 692 8.98 22.67 23.60
CA VAL A 692 10.13 22.00 24.25
C VAL A 692 9.67 20.93 25.22
N TYR A 693 8.63 21.20 26.00
CA TYR A 693 8.06 20.24 26.93
C TYR A 693 7.52 19.02 26.19
N ASN A 694 6.72 19.24 25.16
CA ASN A 694 6.17 18.18 24.31
C ASN A 694 7.29 17.32 23.71
N SER A 695 8.34 17.97 23.20
CA SER A 695 9.52 17.28 22.64
C SER A 695 10.25 16.45 23.69
N SER A 696 10.45 16.99 24.90
CA SER A 696 11.09 16.27 26.01
C SER A 696 10.28 15.03 26.42
N LYS A 697 8.95 15.13 26.45
CA LYS A 697 8.06 13.99 26.78
C LYS A 697 8.00 12.96 25.67
N ALA A 698 8.03 13.38 24.40
CA ALA A 698 8.19 12.46 23.25
C ALA A 698 9.51 11.68 23.32
N ALA A 699 10.60 12.35 23.71
CA ALA A 699 11.90 11.71 23.91
C ALA A 699 11.85 10.64 25.03
N VAL A 700 11.12 10.89 26.12
CA VAL A 700 10.92 9.92 27.21
C VAL A 700 10.11 8.69 26.75
N VAL A 701 9.06 8.87 25.94
CA VAL A 701 8.30 7.74 25.37
C VAL A 701 9.20 6.84 24.53
N GLN A 702 10.05 7.43 23.69
CA GLN A 702 10.99 6.64 22.90
C GLN A 702 12.08 6.01 23.77
N LEU A 703 12.57 6.72 24.78
CA LEU A 703 13.55 6.20 25.74
C LEU A 703 13.03 4.91 26.40
N ALA A 704 11.77 4.87 26.83
CA ALA A 704 11.18 3.67 27.43
C ALA A 704 11.31 2.43 26.53
N ARG A 705 11.07 2.56 25.23
CA ARG A 705 11.21 1.46 24.25
C ARG A 705 12.64 0.99 24.12
N ASN A 706 13.59 1.94 24.05
CA ASN A 706 15.01 1.63 23.95
C ASN A 706 15.53 0.89 25.18
N LEU A 707 15.17 1.36 26.39
CA LEU A 707 15.58 0.72 27.64
C LEU A 707 14.89 -0.65 27.84
N ALA A 708 13.64 -0.79 27.42
CA ALA A 708 12.93 -2.08 27.43
C ALA A 708 13.61 -3.11 26.53
N MET A 709 14.05 -2.70 25.33
CA MET A 709 14.78 -3.55 24.40
C MET A 709 16.14 -3.99 24.99
N GLU A 710 16.85 -3.06 25.64
CA GLU A 710 18.19 -3.31 26.16
C GLU A 710 18.19 -4.15 27.45
N TRP A 711 17.27 -3.90 28.39
CA TRP A 711 17.30 -4.49 29.74
C TRP A 711 16.26 -5.60 29.95
N GLY A 712 15.34 -5.79 29.00
CA GLY A 712 14.19 -6.69 29.15
C GLY A 712 14.53 -8.18 29.16
N ARG A 713 15.60 -8.60 28.50
CA ARG A 713 16.01 -10.01 28.49
C ARG A 713 16.74 -10.36 29.77
N LYS A 714 16.38 -11.48 30.39
CA LYS A 714 17.14 -12.04 31.52
C LYS A 714 18.41 -12.72 30.99
N ASN A 715 19.55 -12.31 31.53
CA ASN A 715 20.86 -12.85 31.20
C ASN A 715 21.13 -14.15 31.97
N PRO A 716 22.05 -15.01 31.47
CA PRO A 716 22.39 -16.27 32.14
C PRO A 716 22.94 -16.11 33.57
N ASP A 717 23.56 -14.98 33.89
CA ASP A 717 24.09 -14.65 35.21
C ASP A 717 23.02 -14.24 36.24
N GLY A 718 21.75 -14.16 35.79
CA GLY A 718 20.59 -13.75 36.56
C GLY A 718 20.27 -12.25 36.48
N SER A 719 21.12 -11.43 35.85
CA SER A 719 20.87 -10.00 35.63
C SER A 719 19.83 -9.75 34.52
N GLY A 720 19.35 -8.51 34.41
CA GLY A 720 18.34 -8.14 33.42
C GLY A 720 16.94 -8.57 33.82
N GLY A 721 16.07 -8.82 32.84
CA GLY A 721 14.65 -9.08 33.11
C GLY A 721 13.92 -7.84 33.67
N ILE A 722 14.38 -6.64 33.27
CA ILE A 722 13.83 -5.37 33.75
C ILE A 722 12.81 -4.87 32.73
N ARG A 723 11.58 -4.68 33.18
CA ARG A 723 10.53 -4.09 32.34
C ARG A 723 10.64 -2.57 32.36
N VAL A 724 10.46 -1.93 31.22
CA VAL A 724 10.45 -0.46 31.15
C VAL A 724 9.27 -0.01 30.32
N ASN A 725 8.40 0.81 30.90
CA ASN A 725 7.21 1.35 30.23
C ASN A 725 7.13 2.86 30.48
N SER A 726 6.44 3.60 29.61
CA SER A 726 6.08 4.99 29.87
C SER A 726 4.62 5.13 30.28
N LEU A 727 4.35 6.12 31.13
CA LEU A 727 3.01 6.57 31.49
C LEU A 727 2.79 7.93 30.84
N SER A 728 1.73 8.09 30.05
CA SER A 728 1.38 9.33 29.36
C SER A 728 0.03 9.87 29.87
N PRO A 729 0.03 10.65 30.96
CA PRO A 729 -1.19 11.28 31.47
C PRO A 729 -1.72 12.36 30.54
N GLY A 730 -3.03 12.58 30.63
CA GLY A 730 -3.67 13.79 30.12
C GLY A 730 -3.52 14.98 31.06
N HIS A 731 -4.43 15.93 30.97
CA HIS A 731 -4.48 17.06 31.90
C HIS A 731 -4.87 16.58 33.31
N ILE A 732 -4.02 16.89 34.29
CA ILE A 732 -4.22 16.58 35.71
C ILE A 732 -4.37 17.88 36.48
N VAL A 733 -5.42 17.98 37.30
CA VAL A 733 -5.59 19.10 38.23
C VAL A 733 -4.59 18.93 39.39
N THR A 734 -3.40 19.46 39.22
CA THR A 734 -2.38 19.59 40.26
C THR A 734 -2.34 21.02 40.79
N PRO A 735 -1.70 21.30 41.95
CA PRO A 735 -1.52 22.68 42.40
C PRO A 735 -0.88 23.59 41.36
N MET A 736 0.06 23.07 40.55
CA MET A 736 0.69 23.80 39.45
C MET A 736 -0.31 24.15 38.34
N VAL A 737 -1.12 23.18 37.91
CA VAL A 737 -2.13 23.41 36.86
C VAL A 737 -3.25 24.33 37.36
N GLN A 738 -3.63 24.23 38.64
CA GLN A 738 -4.59 25.14 39.25
C GLN A 738 -4.07 26.58 39.24
N ALA A 739 -2.79 26.79 39.58
CA ALA A 739 -2.17 28.11 39.49
C ALA A 739 -2.18 28.67 38.06
N ASN A 740 -1.97 27.84 37.04
CA ASN A 740 -2.05 28.27 35.63
C ASN A 740 -3.48 28.68 35.23
N PHE A 741 -4.51 28.00 35.75
CA PHE A 741 -5.90 28.42 35.54
C PHE A 741 -6.19 29.75 36.23
N ASP A 742 -5.74 29.90 37.48
CA ASP A 742 -5.95 31.12 38.26
C ASP A 742 -5.21 32.33 37.65
N ALA A 743 -4.06 32.10 37.00
CA ALA A 743 -3.28 33.10 36.27
C ALA A 743 -3.81 33.39 34.84
N GLY A 744 -4.80 32.63 34.34
CA GLY A 744 -5.32 32.77 32.97
C GLY A 744 -4.38 32.25 31.87
N GLU A 745 -3.34 31.50 32.24
CA GLU A 745 -2.34 30.91 31.33
C GLU A 745 -2.82 29.58 30.70
N ALA A 746 -3.94 29.03 31.21
CA ALA A 746 -4.59 27.84 30.69
C ALA A 746 -6.12 27.99 30.73
N ASN A 747 -6.82 27.40 29.76
CA ASN A 747 -8.29 27.42 29.70
C ASN A 747 -8.86 26.06 30.14
N ARG A 748 -9.46 26.04 31.33
CA ARG A 748 -10.06 24.83 31.91
C ARG A 748 -11.20 24.27 31.06
N GLU A 749 -12.12 25.12 30.63
CA GLU A 749 -13.29 24.70 29.84
C GLU A 749 -12.85 24.12 28.49
N GLU A 750 -11.84 24.71 27.85
CA GLU A 750 -11.27 24.18 26.61
C GLU A 750 -10.66 22.79 26.82
N TRP A 751 -9.92 22.57 27.91
CA TRP A 751 -9.31 21.27 28.19
C TRP A 751 -10.34 20.21 28.57
N GLU A 752 -11.38 20.58 29.32
CA GLU A 752 -12.50 19.67 29.64
C GLU A 752 -13.27 19.28 28.38
N ASN A 753 -13.50 20.22 27.46
CA ASN A 753 -14.15 19.97 26.17
C ASN A 753 -13.32 19.10 25.21
N ASN A 754 -11.99 19.14 25.31
CA ASN A 754 -11.10 18.28 24.52
C ASN A 754 -10.98 16.86 25.10
N SER A 755 -11.40 16.63 26.35
CA SER A 755 -11.48 15.31 26.97
C SER A 755 -12.78 14.62 26.58
N MET A 756 -12.73 13.36 26.12
CA MET A 756 -13.94 12.56 25.88
C MET A 756 -14.75 12.32 27.16
N LEU A 757 -14.10 12.37 28.32
CA LEU A 757 -14.77 12.25 29.62
C LEU A 757 -15.35 13.58 30.14
N GLY A 758 -15.16 14.69 29.41
CA GLY A 758 -15.69 16.01 29.78
C GLY A 758 -15.13 16.56 31.09
N ARG A 759 -13.98 16.04 31.56
CA ARG A 759 -13.35 16.45 32.82
C ARG A 759 -11.85 16.25 32.80
N LEU A 760 -11.16 16.99 33.66
CA LEU A 760 -9.75 16.76 33.96
C LEU A 760 -9.56 15.65 35.00
N SER A 761 -8.39 15.01 34.97
CA SER A 761 -8.06 13.95 35.93
C SER A 761 -7.52 14.51 37.25
N ARG A 762 -7.54 13.71 38.31
CA ARG A 762 -6.96 14.04 39.62
C ARG A 762 -5.77 13.12 39.93
N PRO A 763 -4.76 13.58 40.71
CA PRO A 763 -3.59 12.76 41.06
C PRO A 763 -3.92 11.38 41.66
N GLU A 764 -5.01 11.26 42.42
CA GLU A 764 -5.40 10.01 43.10
C GLU A 764 -5.80 8.90 42.12
N GLU A 765 -6.27 9.26 40.92
CA GLU A 765 -6.66 8.31 39.87
C GLU A 765 -5.46 7.50 39.34
N TYR A 766 -4.23 7.90 39.67
CA TYR A 766 -3.00 7.30 39.20
C TYR A 766 -2.35 6.35 40.23
N LYS A 767 -2.87 6.26 41.46
CA LYS A 767 -2.36 5.32 42.49
C LYS A 767 -2.29 3.89 41.96
N GLY A 768 -3.41 3.40 41.43
CA GLY A 768 -3.52 2.04 40.86
C GLY A 768 -2.63 1.83 39.64
N VAL A 769 -2.35 2.88 38.87
CA VAL A 769 -1.46 2.82 37.70
C VAL A 769 -0.01 2.56 38.13
N GLY A 770 0.47 3.26 39.15
CA GLY A 770 1.80 3.01 39.73
C GLY A 770 1.96 1.57 40.19
N VAL A 771 0.98 1.06 40.94
CA VAL A 771 0.97 -0.35 41.41
C VAL A 771 0.90 -1.33 40.24
N PHE A 772 0.01 -1.11 39.26
CA PHE A 772 -0.09 -1.98 38.09
C PHE A 772 1.23 -2.05 37.32
N MET A 773 1.85 -0.91 37.02
CA MET A 773 3.08 -0.85 36.22
C MET A 773 4.27 -1.49 36.93
N LEU A 774 4.36 -1.42 38.27
CA LEU A 774 5.49 -1.97 39.01
C LEU A 774 5.27 -3.38 39.57
N SER A 775 4.02 -3.85 39.64
CA SER A 775 3.68 -5.19 40.14
C SER A 775 3.76 -6.28 39.07
N ASN A 776 3.51 -7.54 39.48
CA ASN A 776 3.47 -8.69 38.58
C ASN A 776 2.20 -8.71 37.70
N ALA A 777 1.21 -7.87 38.00
CA ALA A 777 0.02 -7.69 37.17
C ALA A 777 0.35 -7.20 35.75
N SER A 778 1.49 -6.53 35.56
CA SER A 778 1.99 -6.11 34.24
C SER A 778 3.24 -6.89 33.79
N SER A 779 3.43 -8.12 34.28
CA SER A 779 4.63 -8.94 34.03
C SER A 779 4.95 -9.19 32.55
N TYR A 780 3.96 -9.11 31.65
CA TYR A 780 4.14 -9.25 30.19
C TYR A 780 4.11 -7.91 29.43
N MET A 781 4.12 -6.78 30.14
CA MET A 781 4.11 -5.43 29.55
C MET A 781 5.49 -4.78 29.68
N THR A 782 6.14 -4.51 28.54
CA THR A 782 7.40 -3.76 28.44
C THR A 782 7.44 -3.00 27.10
N GLY A 783 8.12 -1.84 27.06
CA GLY A 783 8.19 -0.95 25.90
C GLY A 783 6.87 -0.26 25.55
N HIS A 784 5.85 -0.35 26.41
CA HIS A 784 4.53 0.23 26.17
C HIS A 784 4.45 1.68 26.66
N ASP A 785 3.64 2.49 25.97
CA ASP A 785 3.24 3.83 26.39
C ASP A 785 1.79 3.81 26.86
N LEU A 786 1.58 3.71 28.17
CA LEU A 786 0.26 3.66 28.77
C LEU A 786 -0.36 5.06 28.82
N LYS A 787 -1.29 5.33 27.91
CA LYS A 787 -2.02 6.60 27.86
C LYS A 787 -3.22 6.55 28.82
N ILE A 788 -3.30 7.55 29.70
CA ILE A 788 -4.44 7.74 30.60
C ILE A 788 -4.82 9.23 30.59
N ASP A 789 -5.57 9.60 29.55
CA ASP A 789 -5.78 11.00 29.16
C ASP A 789 -7.25 11.39 28.99
N GLY A 790 -8.16 10.57 29.51
CA GLY A 790 -9.60 10.76 29.35
C GLY A 790 -10.07 10.73 27.89
N GLY A 791 -9.35 10.03 27.02
CA GLY A 791 -9.68 9.90 25.59
C GLY A 791 -9.22 11.08 24.72
N THR A 792 -8.41 12.00 25.27
CA THR A 792 -7.95 13.19 24.53
C THR A 792 -7.20 12.83 23.26
N THR A 793 -6.33 11.82 23.28
CA THR A 793 -5.58 11.36 22.10
C THR A 793 -6.35 10.37 21.20
N ALA A 794 -7.62 10.06 21.51
CA ALA A 794 -8.44 9.12 20.75
C ALA A 794 -9.41 9.79 19.77
N TRP A 795 -9.53 11.13 19.79
CA TRP A 795 -10.20 11.91 18.75
C TRP A 795 -9.38 11.94 17.46
#